data_AF-A0AAW0C8I0-F1
#
_entry.id   AF-A0AAW0C8I0-F1
#
_cell.length_a   1.000
_cell.length_b   1.000
_cell.length_c   1.000
_cell.angle_alpha   90.00
_cell.angle_beta   90.00
_cell.angle_gamma   90.00
#
_symmetry.space_group_name_H-M   'P 1'
#
loop_
_entity.id
_entity.type
_entity.pdbx_description
1 polymer ?
#
loop_
_entity_poly.entity_id
_entity_poly.type
_entity_poly.pdbx_seq_one_letter_code
_entity_poly.pdbx_strand_id
1 'polypeptide(L)'
;MLRAPTLASSTRFTSSIRLSSSSKTWVSKILPPSLPSTSRFRTGGQPNSKSFAKKQPFRQPPVPKVPPLPQPPSPTLPSVSGFLHSYIPTWVKSATTYKRLLRFGLPKDEIQSLLHSFRHAVKAGHFATPEAFNHYALIRYSTVTKTDVHHEYYDMVTTSLLYAWASHESPKSISPETLKSISLLHTSTSISYPADRFPDARRMRRHFIMHVGPTNSGKTHNALRALAASDSGVYAGPLRLLAHEIWERLNTGKIVPLDVDPDLTPATTTSAIKITSSSGNPDYIRQCNLLTGETQKTTSETASLLSCTVEMVPSTRFSVAVIDEIQMIGDLTRGYAWTNAVLSICAPEVHLCGEETAIPVIQNLLKDTNDTLEIRRYERLSPLTVSEDSLKGDLGNVQKGDCVVAFTRRDIFKFKKIIEKKTGMKCATVYGKLPPETRARQAELFNDPDSGYDVLIGSDAIGMGLNLKINRIVFSDIAKYDGRTLRALTVSQVKQIAGRAGRFSASSQNNSGSVTTLHPEHLPSLARTLARTLPPIPYAVLSPNGYSLDAASRALPPSAGLELCWEAHQYIGILGSASEEGGLYRYSHIGYAPGGKTIPSVIDEMCLSPGASSQIMFSDRLLLALAPLPWKDNRAHPYIAHLIQAFGSAYYVPLMPLIRTKGNELLGALEAKPGPELLDSLELFHKLLTSYSWLAYRQPIAFSDSEEAFELTEKVEGALTKCLSAMTVGEDHEKPSGQEGPNIEYYNRREQLRLKAAREKLKEHGRTY
;
A
#
# COMPACT_ATOMS: atom_id res chain seq x y z
N MET A 1 10.63 48.97 24.57
CA MET A 1 9.78 50.14 24.93
C MET A 1 8.46 50.00 24.20
N LEU A 2 7.33 50.43 24.80
CA LEU A 2 6.01 50.77 24.19
C LEU A 2 5.41 49.77 23.15
N ARG A 3 4.16 49.28 23.26
CA ARG A 3 3.10 49.46 24.28
C ARG A 3 2.09 48.29 24.17
N ALA A 4 1.65 47.75 25.31
CA ALA A 4 0.34 47.11 25.50
C ALA A 4 -0.62 48.18 26.11
N PRO A 5 -1.84 47.93 26.67
CA PRO A 5 -2.52 46.67 27.07
C PRO A 5 -3.98 46.55 26.51
N THR A 6 -4.78 45.50 26.75
CA THR A 6 -5.47 45.06 28.00
C THR A 6 -6.11 43.67 27.74
N LEU A 7 -6.05 42.67 28.64
CA LEU A 7 -6.81 42.45 29.91
C LEU A 7 -8.33 42.33 29.67
N ALA A 8 -9.09 41.41 30.30
CA ALA A 8 -8.89 40.57 31.51
C ALA A 8 -9.92 39.37 31.49
N SER A 9 -10.05 38.43 32.44
CA SER A 9 -9.20 37.84 33.51
C SER A 9 -9.94 36.65 34.19
N SER A 10 -9.23 35.78 34.92
CA SER A 10 -9.56 35.29 36.28
C SER A 10 -8.67 34.09 36.69
N THR A 11 -8.47 33.89 38.00
CA THR A 11 -7.35 33.08 38.57
C THR A 11 -7.73 32.27 39.82
N ARG A 12 -6.92 31.22 40.10
CA ARG A 12 -6.54 30.59 41.40
C ARG A 12 -5.55 29.44 41.06
N PHE A 13 -4.31 29.27 41.57
CA PHE A 13 -3.73 29.29 42.94
C PHE A 13 -4.47 28.32 43.89
N THR A 14 -3.84 27.43 44.69
CA THR A 14 -2.44 27.23 45.18
C THR A 14 -2.18 25.70 45.36
N SER A 15 -1.04 25.10 45.77
CA SER A 15 0.33 25.49 46.23
C SER A 15 1.31 24.29 46.13
N SER A 16 2.59 24.49 46.49
CA SER A 16 3.72 23.52 46.50
C SER A 16 3.90 22.69 47.79
N ILE A 17 4.70 21.59 47.75
CA ILE A 17 5.72 21.22 48.78
C ILE A 17 6.73 20.17 48.23
N ARG A 18 7.89 20.00 48.89
CA ARG A 18 9.06 19.17 48.50
C ARG A 18 9.43 18.14 49.59
N LEU A 19 10.48 17.33 49.29
CA LEU A 19 11.29 16.45 50.17
C LEU A 19 10.66 15.07 50.40
N SER A 20 11.38 13.95 50.63
CA SER A 20 12.76 13.43 50.51
C SER A 20 12.67 12.03 51.19
N SER A 21 13.61 11.07 51.22
CA SER A 21 14.96 10.83 50.69
C SER A 21 15.31 9.36 50.97
N SER A 22 16.39 8.82 50.36
CA SER A 22 17.18 7.64 50.83
C SER A 22 16.51 6.25 50.92
N SER A 23 17.20 5.10 50.76
CA SER A 23 18.55 4.79 50.24
C SER A 23 18.78 3.27 50.01
N LYS A 24 19.69 2.92 49.08
CA LYS A 24 20.81 1.90 49.10
C LYS A 24 20.78 0.75 50.16
N THR A 25 21.30 -0.48 49.98
CA THR A 25 21.88 -1.34 48.89
C THR A 25 21.74 -2.83 49.37
N TRP A 26 22.31 -3.96 48.91
CA TRP A 26 23.53 -4.44 48.19
C TRP A 26 23.14 -5.73 47.40
N VAL A 27 23.49 -5.97 46.12
CA VAL A 27 24.78 -6.40 45.48
C VAL A 27 25.00 -7.94 45.40
N SER A 28 25.68 -8.38 44.33
CA SER A 28 26.13 -9.76 43.96
C SER A 28 25.03 -10.79 43.64
N LYS A 29 25.09 -11.70 42.65
CA LYS A 29 26.04 -12.20 41.62
C LYS A 29 26.01 -13.75 41.74
N ILE A 30 25.78 -14.48 40.63
CA ILE A 30 26.47 -15.73 40.21
C ILE A 30 25.84 -16.23 38.90
N LEU A 31 26.60 -16.99 38.10
CA LEU A 31 26.25 -17.47 36.74
C LEU A 31 25.90 -18.99 36.74
N PRO A 32 25.31 -19.54 35.66
CA PRO A 32 24.61 -20.84 35.67
C PRO A 32 25.53 -22.05 35.45
N PRO A 33 24.98 -23.29 35.40
CA PRO A 33 24.81 -23.91 34.07
C PRO A 33 23.60 -24.90 33.93
N SER A 34 23.54 -25.54 32.75
CA SER A 34 22.95 -26.86 32.42
C SER A 34 21.42 -27.07 32.38
N LEU A 35 20.93 -27.30 31.14
CA LEU A 35 19.92 -28.33 30.83
C LEU A 35 20.57 -29.74 30.96
N PRO A 36 19.80 -30.82 31.21
CA PRO A 36 19.27 -31.59 30.09
C PRO A 36 17.85 -32.17 30.30
N SER A 37 17.25 -32.65 29.21
CA SER A 37 15.93 -33.27 29.17
C SER A 37 15.96 -34.80 29.21
N THR A 38 14.91 -35.40 29.80
CA THR A 38 14.29 -36.69 29.42
C THR A 38 15.15 -37.93 29.12
N SER A 39 14.86 -39.03 29.84
CA SER A 39 14.42 -40.25 29.15
C SER A 39 13.72 -41.26 30.08
N ARG A 40 12.69 -41.94 29.56
CA ARG A 40 12.30 -43.31 29.93
C ARG A 40 11.79 -44.00 28.67
N PHE A 41 12.43 -45.10 28.30
CA PHE A 41 11.98 -46.03 27.27
C PHE A 41 12.65 -47.39 27.52
N ARG A 42 11.87 -48.47 27.59
CA ARG A 42 12.26 -49.80 27.09
C ARG A 42 11.14 -50.82 27.22
N THR A 43 10.78 -51.41 26.08
CA THR A 43 10.22 -52.75 25.78
C THR A 43 9.40 -52.59 24.49
N GLY A 44 9.46 -53.49 23.51
CA GLY A 44 10.39 -54.59 23.29
C GLY A 44 10.17 -55.19 21.88
N GLY A 45 11.19 -55.81 21.28
CA GLY A 45 11.03 -56.47 19.97
C GLY A 45 12.35 -56.68 19.23
N GLN A 46 12.70 -57.94 18.97
CA GLN A 46 13.73 -58.32 18.00
C GLN A 46 13.10 -58.55 16.62
N PRO A 47 13.89 -58.39 15.55
CA PRO A 47 13.88 -59.42 14.50
C PRO A 47 15.30 -59.85 14.10
N ASN A 48 15.43 -61.12 13.68
CA ASN A 48 16.64 -61.65 13.02
C ASN A 48 16.72 -61.09 11.58
N SER A 49 17.84 -60.49 11.13
CA SER A 49 19.11 -61.11 10.68
C SER A 49 19.03 -61.72 9.25
N LYS A 50 19.99 -61.56 8.33
CA LYS A 50 21.28 -60.82 8.36
C LYS A 50 21.89 -60.69 6.93
N SER A 51 22.29 -59.49 6.47
CA SER A 51 23.44 -59.28 5.55
C SER A 51 23.77 -57.78 5.40
N PHE A 52 24.97 -57.45 4.88
CA PHE A 52 25.59 -56.11 4.80
C PHE A 52 26.19 -55.90 3.39
N ALA A 53 26.45 -54.70 2.85
CA ALA A 53 26.02 -53.34 3.17
C ALA A 53 26.50 -52.33 2.08
N LYS A 54 25.84 -51.17 1.95
CA LYS A 54 26.41 -49.85 1.57
C LYS A 54 25.38 -48.74 1.79
N LYS A 55 25.83 -47.49 1.99
CA LYS A 55 25.01 -46.39 2.56
C LYS A 55 24.02 -45.77 1.56
N GLN A 56 22.80 -45.49 2.01
CA GLN A 56 21.82 -44.58 1.37
C GLN A 56 21.61 -43.31 2.22
N PRO A 57 21.18 -42.17 1.63
CA PRO A 57 20.83 -40.95 2.37
C PRO A 57 19.45 -41.04 3.02
N PHE A 58 19.23 -40.23 4.06
CA PHE A 58 17.96 -40.17 4.81
C PHE A 58 16.76 -39.79 3.94
N ARG A 59 15.73 -40.65 3.90
CA ARG A 59 14.35 -40.23 3.62
C ARG A 59 13.78 -39.56 4.87
N GLN A 60 13.22 -38.35 4.73
CA GLN A 60 12.34 -37.80 5.75
C GLN A 60 11.00 -38.57 5.75
N PRO A 61 10.36 -38.79 6.91
CA PRO A 61 8.99 -39.30 6.93
C PRO A 61 8.04 -38.29 6.28
N PRO A 62 6.91 -38.72 5.71
CA PRO A 62 5.90 -37.80 5.22
C PRO A 62 5.36 -36.99 6.40
N VAL A 63 5.54 -35.67 6.35
CA VAL A 63 4.83 -34.75 7.25
C VAL A 63 3.34 -35.01 7.08
N PRO A 64 2.56 -35.23 8.16
CA PRO A 64 1.12 -35.39 8.04
C PRO A 64 0.56 -34.19 7.29
N LYS A 65 -0.09 -34.43 6.14
CA LYS A 65 -0.96 -33.42 5.53
C LYS A 65 -2.11 -33.20 6.51
N VAL A 66 -1.96 -32.22 7.41
CA VAL A 66 -3.10 -31.67 8.14
C VAL A 66 -4.09 -31.25 7.06
N PRO A 67 -5.29 -31.88 6.96
CA PRO A 67 -6.26 -31.44 5.99
C PRO A 67 -6.58 -29.98 6.30
N PRO A 68 -6.71 -29.10 5.28
CA PRO A 68 -7.23 -27.77 5.55
C PRO A 68 -8.57 -27.95 6.26
N LEU A 69 -8.73 -27.30 7.41
CA LEU A 69 -10.01 -27.32 8.13
C LEU A 69 -11.10 -26.94 7.12
N PRO A 70 -12.18 -27.74 6.98
CA PRO A 70 -13.19 -27.49 5.97
C PRO A 70 -13.76 -26.09 6.22
N GLN A 71 -13.46 -25.17 5.31
CA GLN A 71 -13.89 -23.79 5.44
C GLN A 71 -15.43 -23.77 5.44
N PRO A 72 -16.08 -23.22 6.47
CA PRO A 72 -17.53 -23.13 6.46
C PRO A 72 -17.96 -22.28 5.26
N PRO A 73 -18.98 -22.72 4.49
CA PRO A 73 -19.43 -21.98 3.32
C PRO A 73 -19.90 -20.58 3.72
N SER A 74 -19.65 -19.58 2.86
CA SER A 74 -20.15 -18.22 3.08
C SER A 74 -21.68 -18.25 3.26
N PRO A 75 -22.22 -17.77 4.40
CA PRO A 75 -23.66 -17.72 4.57
C PRO A 75 -24.25 -16.72 3.57
N THR A 76 -25.29 -17.13 2.85
CA THR A 76 -26.21 -16.20 2.18
C THR A 76 -27.01 -15.42 3.25
N LEU A 77 -27.53 -14.24 2.91
CA LEU A 77 -28.28 -13.39 3.86
C LEU A 77 -29.38 -14.16 4.64
N PRO A 78 -30.25 -15.00 4.00
CA PRO A 78 -31.26 -15.78 4.73
C PRO A 78 -30.69 -16.85 5.67
N SER A 79 -29.45 -17.28 5.44
CA SER A 79 -28.77 -18.32 6.24
C SER A 79 -27.92 -17.79 7.40
N VAL A 80 -27.73 -16.46 7.52
CA VAL A 80 -26.86 -15.87 8.55
C VAL A 80 -27.28 -16.28 9.96
N SER A 81 -28.58 -16.26 10.28
CA SER A 81 -29.07 -16.70 11.60
C SER A 81 -28.70 -18.16 11.91
N GLY A 82 -28.92 -19.09 10.96
CA GLY A 82 -28.50 -20.49 11.08
C GLY A 82 -26.98 -20.66 11.21
N PHE A 83 -26.20 -19.83 10.52
CA PHE A 83 -24.75 -19.77 10.68
C PHE A 83 -24.35 -19.31 12.09
N LEU A 84 -24.94 -18.23 12.63
CA LEU A 84 -24.67 -17.75 13.99
C LEU A 84 -24.97 -18.82 15.04
N HIS A 85 -26.10 -19.53 14.91
CA HIS A 85 -26.47 -20.65 15.79
C HIS A 85 -25.44 -21.79 15.79
N SER A 86 -24.74 -22.04 14.67
CA SER A 86 -23.72 -23.10 14.56
C SER A 86 -22.30 -22.62 14.94
N TYR A 87 -21.94 -21.38 14.60
CA TYR A 87 -20.60 -20.82 14.79
C TYR A 87 -20.35 -20.36 16.24
N ILE A 88 -21.29 -19.63 16.83
CA ILE A 88 -21.11 -18.98 18.15
C ILE A 88 -20.82 -19.98 19.28
N PRO A 89 -21.44 -21.18 19.37
CA PRO A 89 -21.09 -22.19 20.39
C PRO A 89 -19.62 -22.66 20.37
N THR A 90 -18.92 -22.49 19.26
CA THR A 90 -17.48 -22.75 19.11
C THR A 90 -16.67 -21.48 19.37
N TRP A 91 -17.10 -20.33 18.81
CA TRP A 91 -16.47 -19.03 18.99
C TRP A 91 -16.33 -18.60 20.46
N VAL A 92 -17.37 -18.77 21.28
CA VAL A 92 -17.29 -18.43 22.73
C VAL A 92 -16.27 -19.25 23.52
N LYS A 93 -15.79 -20.37 22.97
CA LYS A 93 -14.73 -21.22 23.57
C LYS A 93 -13.33 -20.86 23.06
N SER A 94 -13.21 -19.88 22.16
CA SER A 94 -11.96 -19.47 21.53
C SER A 94 -11.03 -18.79 22.54
N ALA A 95 -9.88 -19.41 22.80
CA ALA A 95 -8.81 -18.81 23.59
C ALA A 95 -8.25 -17.52 22.95
N THR A 96 -8.37 -17.36 21.63
CA THR A 96 -8.01 -16.12 20.92
C THR A 96 -8.98 -15.00 21.24
N THR A 97 -10.28 -15.27 21.14
CA THR A 97 -11.35 -14.31 21.42
C THR A 97 -11.32 -13.87 22.89
N TYR A 98 -11.15 -14.81 23.83
CA TYR A 98 -10.97 -14.49 25.26
C TYR A 98 -9.76 -13.56 25.51
N LYS A 99 -8.61 -13.85 24.88
CA LYS A 99 -7.41 -13.00 24.98
C LYS A 99 -7.60 -11.61 24.38
N ARG A 100 -8.40 -11.48 23.31
CA ARG A 100 -8.74 -10.19 22.69
C ARG A 100 -9.62 -9.35 23.60
N LEU A 101 -10.71 -9.93 24.13
CA LEU A 101 -11.62 -9.25 25.06
C LEU A 101 -10.89 -8.77 26.33
N LEU A 102 -9.95 -9.57 26.84
CA LEU A 102 -9.07 -9.16 27.93
C LEU A 102 -8.11 -8.01 27.55
N ARG A 103 -7.58 -8.01 26.32
CA ARG A 103 -6.75 -6.90 25.81
C ARG A 103 -7.56 -5.61 25.63
N PHE A 104 -8.82 -5.69 25.20
CA PHE A 104 -9.75 -4.57 25.17
C PHE A 104 -10.23 -4.10 26.56
N GLY A 105 -9.71 -4.67 27.65
CA GLY A 105 -9.91 -4.17 29.02
C GLY A 105 -11.07 -4.78 29.79
N LEU A 106 -11.77 -5.79 29.24
CA LEU A 106 -12.90 -6.40 29.95
C LEU A 106 -12.42 -7.26 31.15
N PRO A 107 -13.12 -7.25 32.31
CA PRO A 107 -12.74 -8.05 33.47
C PRO A 107 -12.71 -9.56 33.18
N LYS A 108 -11.69 -10.26 33.70
CA LYS A 108 -11.44 -11.70 33.43
C LYS A 108 -12.62 -12.59 33.83
N ASP A 109 -13.24 -12.22 34.94
CA ASP A 109 -14.40 -12.81 35.58
C ASP A 109 -15.71 -12.54 34.83
N GLU A 110 -15.87 -11.35 34.23
CA GLU A 110 -17.08 -11.00 33.47
C GLU A 110 -17.08 -11.53 32.03
N ILE A 111 -15.92 -11.72 31.38
CA ILE A 111 -15.84 -12.14 29.96
C ILE A 111 -16.63 -13.44 29.68
N GLN A 112 -16.57 -14.43 30.57
CA GLN A 112 -17.31 -15.69 30.37
C GLN A 112 -18.83 -15.51 30.53
N SER A 113 -19.26 -14.68 31.47
CA SER A 113 -20.67 -14.29 31.67
C SER A 113 -21.21 -13.52 30.46
N LEU A 114 -20.38 -12.65 29.86
CA LEU A 114 -20.72 -11.86 28.67
C LEU A 114 -20.92 -12.77 27.44
N LEU A 115 -19.94 -13.64 27.19
CA LEU A 115 -19.98 -14.62 26.09
C LEU A 115 -21.14 -15.61 26.25
N HIS A 116 -21.48 -16.02 27.47
CA HIS A 116 -22.65 -16.86 27.73
C HIS A 116 -23.96 -16.13 27.43
N SER A 117 -24.10 -14.89 27.91
CA SER A 117 -25.30 -14.07 27.72
C SER A 117 -25.55 -13.75 26.24
N PHE A 118 -24.50 -13.41 25.49
CA PHE A 118 -24.57 -13.23 24.04
C PHE A 118 -25.01 -14.51 23.31
N ARG A 119 -24.43 -15.67 23.67
CA ARG A 119 -24.85 -16.97 23.13
C ARG A 119 -26.30 -17.31 23.46
N HIS A 120 -26.83 -16.83 24.60
CA HIS A 120 -28.24 -16.97 24.95
C HIS A 120 -29.14 -16.08 24.08
N ALA A 121 -28.81 -14.79 23.91
CA ALA A 121 -29.55 -13.87 23.05
C ALA A 121 -29.64 -14.36 21.60
N VAL A 122 -28.55 -14.91 21.07
CA VAL A 122 -28.53 -15.58 19.74
C VAL A 122 -29.50 -16.74 19.71
N LYS A 123 -29.41 -17.69 20.66
CA LYS A 123 -30.31 -18.84 20.74
C LYS A 123 -31.79 -18.46 20.88
N ALA A 124 -32.08 -17.34 21.55
CA ALA A 124 -33.42 -16.81 21.76
C ALA A 124 -33.97 -16.05 20.53
N GLY A 125 -33.20 -15.94 19.44
CA GLY A 125 -33.67 -15.35 18.19
C GLY A 125 -33.59 -13.83 18.10
N HIS A 126 -32.87 -13.13 19.00
CA HIS A 126 -32.76 -11.66 18.99
C HIS A 126 -32.22 -11.10 17.66
N PHE A 127 -31.51 -11.92 16.88
CA PHE A 127 -30.90 -11.57 15.60
C PHE A 127 -31.64 -12.16 14.38
N ALA A 128 -32.88 -12.64 14.57
CA ALA A 128 -33.67 -13.29 13.52
C ALA A 128 -34.69 -12.35 12.85
N THR A 129 -34.88 -11.11 13.33
CA THR A 129 -35.82 -10.15 12.73
C THR A 129 -35.16 -9.31 11.63
N PRO A 130 -35.91 -8.80 10.64
CA PRO A 130 -35.36 -7.95 9.57
C PRO A 130 -34.64 -6.70 10.09
N GLU A 131 -35.14 -6.10 11.17
CA GLU A 131 -34.57 -4.89 11.78
C GLU A 131 -33.17 -5.15 12.34
N ALA A 132 -32.97 -6.35 12.93
CA ALA A 132 -31.69 -6.77 13.48
C ALA A 132 -30.59 -6.93 12.42
N PHE A 133 -30.95 -7.26 11.16
CA PHE A 133 -29.97 -7.36 10.07
C PHE A 133 -29.30 -6.01 9.77
N ASN A 134 -30.07 -4.93 9.77
CA ASN A 134 -29.56 -3.58 9.55
C ASN A 134 -28.92 -3.01 10.83
N HIS A 135 -29.63 -3.09 11.96
CA HIS A 135 -29.18 -2.52 13.24
C HIS A 135 -27.81 -3.06 13.69
N TYR A 136 -27.58 -4.37 13.55
CA TYR A 136 -26.30 -5.01 13.90
C TYR A 136 -25.39 -5.30 12.69
N ALA A 137 -25.71 -4.76 11.51
CA ALA A 137 -24.97 -4.97 10.26
C ALA A 137 -24.66 -6.45 9.94
N LEU A 138 -25.60 -7.36 10.20
CA LEU A 138 -25.43 -8.82 10.02
C LEU A 138 -25.11 -9.20 8.57
N ILE A 139 -25.50 -8.36 7.61
CA ILE A 139 -25.16 -8.48 6.19
C ILE A 139 -23.65 -8.57 5.92
N ARG A 140 -22.78 -8.10 6.85
CA ARG A 140 -21.32 -8.31 6.80
C ARG A 140 -20.95 -9.79 6.69
N TYR A 141 -21.66 -10.71 7.36
CA TYR A 141 -21.39 -12.15 7.31
C TYR A 141 -21.53 -12.75 5.89
N SER A 142 -22.37 -12.18 5.03
CA SER A 142 -22.51 -12.60 3.62
C SER A 142 -21.46 -11.99 2.68
N THR A 143 -20.68 -10.99 3.11
CA THR A 143 -19.68 -10.30 2.27
C THR A 143 -18.27 -10.91 2.29
N VAL A 144 -18.14 -12.20 2.65
CA VAL A 144 -16.84 -12.88 2.66
C VAL A 144 -16.39 -13.21 1.25
N THR A 145 -15.23 -12.69 0.88
CA THR A 145 -14.61 -12.82 -0.44
C THR A 145 -13.60 -13.98 -0.45
N LYS A 146 -13.26 -14.48 -1.65
CA LYS A 146 -12.31 -15.59 -1.83
C LYS A 146 -10.87 -15.30 -1.37
N THR A 147 -10.58 -14.06 -0.99
CA THR A 147 -9.29 -13.62 -0.43
C THR A 147 -9.28 -13.54 1.09
N ASP A 148 -10.44 -13.66 1.75
CA ASP A 148 -10.55 -13.58 3.20
C ASP A 148 -10.18 -14.89 3.88
N VAL A 149 -9.44 -14.81 4.98
CA VAL A 149 -9.31 -15.93 5.91
C VAL A 149 -10.63 -16.02 6.68
N HIS A 150 -11.58 -16.81 6.16
CA HIS A 150 -12.96 -16.95 6.66
C HIS A 150 -13.05 -16.91 8.20
N HIS A 151 -12.24 -17.70 8.91
CA HIS A 151 -12.27 -17.74 10.38
C HIS A 151 -11.89 -16.43 11.07
N GLU A 152 -10.92 -15.68 10.53
CA GLU A 152 -10.50 -14.37 11.06
C GLU A 152 -11.58 -13.32 10.77
N TYR A 153 -12.15 -13.33 9.56
CA TYR A 153 -13.24 -12.41 9.20
C TYR A 153 -14.51 -12.67 10.05
N TYR A 154 -14.89 -13.93 10.26
CA TYR A 154 -16.03 -14.25 11.14
C TYR A 154 -15.75 -13.91 12.61
N ASP A 155 -14.53 -14.11 13.12
CA ASP A 155 -14.15 -13.70 14.48
C ASP A 155 -14.19 -12.17 14.63
N MET A 156 -13.78 -11.42 13.61
CA MET A 156 -13.90 -9.97 13.52
C MET A 156 -15.36 -9.50 13.56
N VAL A 157 -16.22 -9.99 12.64
CA VAL A 157 -17.63 -9.57 12.60
C VAL A 157 -18.39 -10.04 13.85
N THR A 158 -18.07 -11.20 14.42
CA THR A 158 -18.70 -11.68 15.67
C THR A 158 -18.24 -10.89 16.90
N THR A 159 -17.00 -10.39 16.92
CA THR A 159 -16.56 -9.45 17.96
C THR A 159 -17.31 -8.12 17.85
N SER A 160 -17.52 -7.60 16.63
CA SER A 160 -18.28 -6.37 16.39
C SER A 160 -19.74 -6.54 16.79
N LEU A 161 -20.35 -7.67 16.43
CA LEU A 161 -21.72 -8.04 16.82
C LEU A 161 -21.90 -8.15 18.34
N LEU A 162 -20.92 -8.72 19.06
CA LEU A 162 -20.93 -8.81 20.53
C LEU A 162 -20.95 -7.41 21.17
N TYR A 163 -20.09 -6.50 20.72
CA TYR A 163 -20.02 -5.14 21.26
C TYR A 163 -21.26 -4.31 20.90
N ALA A 164 -21.76 -4.44 19.67
CA ALA A 164 -22.99 -3.79 19.24
C ALA A 164 -24.17 -4.21 20.12
N TRP A 165 -24.38 -5.52 20.26
CA TRP A 165 -25.40 -6.10 21.16
C TRP A 165 -25.23 -5.60 22.60
N ALA A 166 -24.06 -5.76 23.21
CA ALA A 166 -23.81 -5.37 24.61
C ALA A 166 -23.71 -3.85 24.85
N SER A 167 -23.81 -3.02 23.81
CA SER A 167 -23.93 -1.56 23.93
C SER A 167 -25.38 -1.07 23.94
N HIS A 168 -26.33 -1.90 23.48
CA HIS A 168 -27.77 -1.62 23.45
C HIS A 168 -28.56 -2.45 24.46
N GLU A 169 -28.15 -3.70 24.68
CA GLU A 169 -28.75 -4.63 25.64
C GLU A 169 -28.03 -4.57 26.99
N SER A 170 -28.78 -4.76 28.08
CA SER A 170 -28.26 -4.71 29.46
C SER A 170 -28.28 -6.09 30.13
N PRO A 171 -27.33 -7.00 29.80
CA PRO A 171 -27.27 -8.33 30.40
C PRO A 171 -26.96 -8.26 31.90
N LYS A 172 -27.91 -8.73 32.73
CA LYS A 172 -27.91 -8.63 34.21
C LYS A 172 -26.70 -9.27 34.93
N SER A 173 -25.84 -10.00 34.22
CA SER A 173 -24.66 -10.68 34.76
C SER A 173 -23.35 -9.89 34.59
N ILE A 174 -23.43 -8.63 34.11
CA ILE A 174 -22.31 -7.77 33.72
C ILE A 174 -22.41 -6.45 34.50
N SER A 175 -21.29 -5.88 34.93
CA SER A 175 -21.31 -4.63 35.70
C SER A 175 -21.67 -3.42 34.81
N PRO A 176 -22.33 -2.38 35.38
CA PRO A 176 -22.56 -1.12 34.68
C PRO A 176 -21.27 -0.50 34.14
N GLU A 177 -20.16 -0.67 34.86
CA GLU A 177 -18.81 -0.20 34.50
C GLU A 177 -18.29 -0.92 33.24
N THR A 178 -18.44 -2.25 33.16
CA THR A 178 -18.10 -3.04 31.96
C THR A 178 -19.00 -2.65 30.78
N LEU A 179 -20.32 -2.53 30.98
CA LEU A 179 -21.26 -2.13 29.91
C LEU A 179 -20.98 -0.72 29.39
N LYS A 180 -20.67 0.23 30.28
CA LYS A 180 -20.24 1.59 29.92
C LYS A 180 -18.93 1.58 29.12
N SER A 181 -17.98 0.72 29.48
CA SER A 181 -16.70 0.58 28.76
C SER A 181 -16.89 -0.03 27.37
N ILE A 182 -17.75 -1.05 27.25
CA ILE A 182 -18.19 -1.64 25.97
C ILE A 182 -18.86 -0.57 25.09
N SER A 183 -19.82 0.16 25.63
CA SER A 183 -20.58 1.21 24.91
C SER A 183 -19.68 2.35 24.45
N LEU A 184 -18.75 2.82 25.30
CA LEU A 184 -17.78 3.85 24.95
C LEU A 184 -16.86 3.40 23.80
N LEU A 185 -16.30 2.19 23.91
CA LEU A 185 -15.37 1.66 22.90
C LEU A 185 -16.09 1.30 21.58
N HIS A 186 -17.35 0.84 21.65
CA HIS A 186 -18.21 0.65 20.47
C HIS A 186 -18.52 1.97 19.76
N THR A 187 -18.85 3.01 20.53
CA THR A 187 -19.14 4.35 19.98
C THR A 187 -17.89 5.01 19.40
N SER A 188 -16.73 4.89 20.04
CA SER A 188 -15.48 5.51 19.55
C SER A 188 -14.90 4.85 18.30
N THR A 189 -15.24 3.58 18.04
CA THR A 189 -14.70 2.80 16.92
C THR A 189 -15.64 2.66 15.71
N SER A 190 -16.91 3.01 15.85
CA SER A 190 -17.91 2.83 14.79
C SER A 190 -17.95 3.99 13.80
N ILE A 191 -18.28 3.68 12.54
CA ILE A 191 -18.38 4.62 11.42
C ILE A 191 -19.63 4.28 10.60
N SER A 192 -20.80 4.50 11.19
CA SER A 192 -22.10 4.20 10.56
C SER A 192 -22.37 5.04 9.31
N TYR A 193 -21.94 6.31 9.31
CA TYR A 193 -22.09 7.24 8.18
C TYR A 193 -20.75 7.91 7.86
N PRO A 194 -19.90 7.29 7.02
CA PRO A 194 -18.58 7.84 6.68
C PRO A 194 -18.64 9.22 5.97
N ALA A 195 -19.76 9.53 5.32
CA ALA A 195 -19.98 10.80 4.62
C ALA A 195 -20.14 12.02 5.56
N ASP A 196 -20.62 11.81 6.79
CA ASP A 196 -20.86 12.86 7.80
C ASP A 196 -19.57 13.50 8.32
N ARG A 197 -18.43 12.81 8.12
CA ARG A 197 -17.08 13.32 8.40
C ARG A 197 -16.72 14.58 7.59
N PHE A 198 -17.50 14.90 6.55
CA PHE A 198 -17.19 15.94 5.58
C PHE A 198 -18.39 16.88 5.36
N PRO A 199 -18.81 17.64 6.39
CA PRO A 199 -20.03 18.45 6.33
C PRO A 199 -20.02 19.50 5.21
N ASP A 200 -18.86 20.06 4.85
CA ASP A 200 -18.75 21.06 3.78
C ASP A 200 -18.99 20.45 2.38
N ALA A 201 -18.60 19.20 2.17
CA ALA A 201 -18.95 18.44 0.96
C ALA A 201 -20.41 17.95 0.96
N ARG A 202 -21.07 17.83 2.13
CA ARG A 202 -22.53 17.58 2.25
C ARG A 202 -23.39 18.84 2.07
N ARG A 203 -22.83 20.03 2.33
CA ARG A 203 -23.50 21.35 2.19
C ARG A 203 -23.64 21.81 0.73
N MET A 204 -23.01 21.13 -0.22
CA MET A 204 -23.05 21.46 -1.64
C MET A 204 -23.63 20.31 -2.47
N ARG A 205 -24.30 20.65 -3.59
CA ARG A 205 -24.63 19.66 -4.62
C ARG A 205 -23.39 19.39 -5.47
N ARG A 206 -23.06 18.13 -5.72
CA ARG A 206 -21.95 17.74 -6.59
C ARG A 206 -22.44 16.81 -7.70
N HIS A 207 -21.77 16.91 -8.85
CA HIS A 207 -22.00 16.11 -10.03
C HIS A 207 -20.74 15.31 -10.33
N PHE A 208 -20.84 13.99 -10.24
CA PHE A 208 -19.76 13.07 -10.53
C PHE A 208 -19.82 12.62 -11.99
N ILE A 209 -18.70 12.67 -12.69
CA ILE A 209 -18.58 12.20 -14.06
C ILE A 209 -17.55 11.07 -14.08
N MET A 210 -18.02 9.84 -14.23
CA MET A 210 -17.16 8.65 -14.16
C MET A 210 -16.69 8.24 -15.56
N HIS A 211 -15.43 8.52 -15.85
CA HIS A 211 -14.72 8.14 -17.08
C HIS A 211 -14.15 6.73 -16.94
N VAL A 212 -14.90 5.73 -17.40
CA VAL A 212 -14.54 4.30 -17.27
C VAL A 212 -13.97 3.74 -18.57
N GLY A 213 -12.90 2.96 -18.48
CA GLY A 213 -12.32 2.28 -19.64
C GLY A 213 -11.01 1.55 -19.33
N PRO A 214 -10.48 0.76 -20.28
CA PRO A 214 -9.21 0.05 -20.12
C PRO A 214 -8.02 1.03 -20.04
N THR A 215 -6.80 0.51 -19.89
CA THR A 215 -5.59 1.31 -20.12
C THR A 215 -5.42 1.60 -21.62
N ASN A 216 -4.91 2.80 -21.94
CA ASN A 216 -4.85 3.36 -23.30
C ASN A 216 -6.23 3.62 -23.95
N SER A 217 -7.16 4.23 -23.20
CA SER A 217 -8.54 4.54 -23.64
C SER A 217 -8.86 6.04 -23.75
N GLY A 218 -7.92 6.92 -23.42
CA GLY A 218 -8.18 8.36 -23.35
C GLY A 218 -9.07 8.82 -22.19
N LYS A 219 -9.59 7.93 -21.33
CA LYS A 219 -10.55 8.27 -20.25
C LYS A 219 -10.16 9.50 -19.39
N THR A 220 -8.90 9.58 -18.96
CA THR A 220 -8.37 10.67 -18.13
C THR A 220 -8.15 11.98 -18.92
N HIS A 221 -8.14 11.94 -20.26
CA HIS A 221 -7.89 13.12 -21.10
C HIS A 221 -8.96 14.18 -20.90
N ASN A 222 -10.25 13.84 -21.05
CA ASN A 222 -11.33 14.82 -21.02
C ASN A 222 -11.51 15.43 -19.61
N ALA A 223 -11.26 14.66 -18.56
CA ALA A 223 -11.20 15.16 -17.18
C ALA A 223 -10.09 16.20 -16.98
N LEU A 224 -8.90 15.97 -17.57
CA LEU A 224 -7.81 16.94 -17.55
C LEU A 224 -8.11 18.18 -18.41
N ARG A 225 -8.83 18.04 -19.54
CA ARG A 225 -9.31 19.19 -20.33
C ARG A 225 -10.26 20.07 -19.53
N ALA A 226 -11.20 19.47 -18.80
CA ALA A 226 -12.13 20.19 -17.92
C ALA A 226 -11.39 20.90 -16.78
N LEU A 227 -10.41 20.22 -16.15
CA LEU A 227 -9.53 20.84 -15.14
C LEU A 227 -8.75 22.04 -15.69
N ALA A 228 -8.22 21.97 -16.90
CA ALA A 228 -7.49 23.06 -17.56
C ALA A 228 -8.39 24.22 -18.05
N ALA A 229 -9.69 23.98 -18.19
CA ALA A 229 -10.71 25.00 -18.46
C ALA A 229 -11.26 25.66 -17.18
N SER A 230 -11.02 25.08 -16.00
CA SER A 230 -11.62 25.54 -14.75
C SER A 230 -10.88 26.72 -14.10
N ASP A 231 -11.63 27.66 -13.54
CA ASP A 231 -11.09 28.78 -12.75
C ASP A 231 -10.27 28.32 -11.54
N SER A 232 -10.65 27.19 -10.95
CA SER A 232 -9.95 26.55 -9.83
C SER A 232 -10.21 25.06 -9.79
N GLY A 233 -9.19 24.26 -9.48
CA GLY A 233 -9.34 22.82 -9.54
C GLY A 233 -8.20 21.99 -8.94
N VAL A 234 -8.47 20.70 -8.77
CA VAL A 234 -7.49 19.75 -8.20
C VAL A 234 -7.43 18.44 -8.96
N TYR A 235 -6.21 18.00 -9.28
CA TYR A 235 -5.91 16.63 -9.70
C TYR A 235 -5.39 15.81 -8.51
N ALA A 236 -5.97 14.64 -8.29
CA ALA A 236 -5.66 13.70 -7.21
C ALA A 236 -5.24 12.34 -7.79
N GLY A 237 -3.92 12.13 -7.92
CA GLY A 237 -3.34 10.95 -8.55
C GLY A 237 -2.90 9.85 -7.57
N PRO A 238 -2.77 8.59 -8.04
CA PRO A 238 -2.28 7.46 -7.23
C PRO A 238 -0.80 7.54 -6.83
N LEU A 239 0.01 8.38 -7.50
CA LEU A 239 1.48 8.31 -7.47
C LEU A 239 2.11 9.70 -7.61
N ARG A 240 3.24 9.93 -6.91
CA ARG A 240 4.08 11.14 -7.05
C ARG A 240 4.41 11.48 -8.52
N LEU A 241 4.64 10.45 -9.34
CA LEU A 241 4.91 10.62 -10.77
C LEU A 241 3.75 11.21 -11.56
N LEU A 242 2.50 10.80 -11.30
CA LEU A 242 1.36 11.37 -12.03
C LEU A 242 1.01 12.77 -11.51
N ALA A 243 1.16 13.01 -10.20
CA ALA A 243 1.04 14.36 -9.66
C ALA A 243 2.05 15.31 -10.32
N HIS A 244 3.31 14.88 -10.47
CA HIS A 244 4.34 15.64 -11.17
C HIS A 244 4.08 15.77 -12.68
N GLU A 245 3.66 14.70 -13.38
CA GLU A 245 3.31 14.73 -14.81
C GLU A 245 2.20 15.74 -15.11
N ILE A 246 1.12 15.75 -14.32
CA ILE A 246 0.01 16.68 -14.52
C ILE A 246 0.39 18.11 -14.12
N TRP A 247 1.18 18.29 -13.05
CA TRP A 247 1.75 19.58 -12.68
C TRP A 247 2.60 20.18 -13.81
N GLU A 248 3.52 19.39 -14.38
CA GLU A 248 4.36 19.84 -15.49
C GLU A 248 3.50 20.18 -16.72
N ARG A 249 2.56 19.29 -17.08
CA ARG A 249 1.73 19.45 -18.28
C ARG A 249 0.77 20.64 -18.21
N LEU A 250 0.27 21.03 -17.03
CA LEU A 250 -0.51 22.26 -16.85
C LEU A 250 0.38 23.51 -16.97
N ASN A 251 1.51 23.55 -16.25
CA ASN A 251 2.41 24.71 -16.27
C ASN A 251 3.15 24.90 -17.62
N THR A 252 3.21 23.87 -18.47
CA THR A 252 3.81 23.94 -19.82
C THR A 252 2.80 24.02 -20.97
N GLY A 253 1.48 24.00 -20.70
CA GLY A 253 0.46 24.07 -21.75
C GLY A 253 0.38 22.83 -22.65
N LYS A 254 0.61 21.64 -22.07
CA LYS A 254 0.51 20.31 -22.72
C LYS A 254 -0.85 19.62 -22.49
N ILE A 255 -1.87 20.39 -22.10
CA ILE A 255 -3.27 19.97 -21.95
C ILE A 255 -4.14 21.07 -22.58
N VAL A 256 -4.91 20.72 -23.61
CA VAL A 256 -5.82 21.67 -24.28
C VAL A 256 -7.09 21.83 -23.43
N PRO A 257 -7.45 23.05 -22.98
CA PRO A 257 -8.70 23.31 -22.24
C PRO A 257 -9.93 22.80 -22.98
N LEU A 258 -10.99 22.39 -22.27
CA LEU A 258 -12.19 21.76 -22.88
C LEU A 258 -13.02 22.71 -23.75
N ASP A 259 -13.01 23.99 -23.41
CA ASP A 259 -13.66 25.12 -24.08
C ASP A 259 -13.00 25.52 -25.42
N VAL A 260 -11.79 25.04 -25.69
CA VAL A 260 -11.05 25.30 -26.93
C VAL A 260 -11.27 24.16 -27.93
N ASP A 261 -11.60 24.48 -29.18
CA ASP A 261 -11.60 23.50 -30.27
C ASP A 261 -10.13 23.10 -30.60
N PRO A 262 -9.74 21.81 -30.48
CA PRO A 262 -8.36 21.40 -30.73
C PRO A 262 -7.94 21.51 -32.21
N ASP A 263 -8.90 21.59 -33.15
CA ASP A 263 -8.62 21.66 -34.59
C ASP A 263 -8.57 23.12 -35.11
N LEU A 264 -8.94 24.11 -34.29
CA LEU A 264 -8.76 25.53 -34.59
C LEU A 264 -7.40 26.05 -34.10
N THR A 265 -6.55 26.45 -35.04
CA THR A 265 -5.25 27.09 -34.72
C THR A 265 -5.44 28.42 -33.98
N PRO A 266 -4.75 28.66 -32.84
CA PRO A 266 -4.88 29.90 -32.08
C PRO A 266 -4.56 31.16 -32.89
N ALA A 267 -5.36 32.21 -32.71
CA ALA A 267 -5.14 33.52 -33.32
C ALA A 267 -3.97 34.26 -32.64
N THR A 268 -3.01 34.70 -33.45
CA THR A 268 -1.72 35.24 -32.97
C THR A 268 -1.88 36.55 -32.20
N THR A 269 -1.76 36.52 -30.86
CA THR A 269 -1.95 37.72 -30.02
C THR A 269 -0.89 37.90 -28.92
N THR A 270 0.20 38.59 -29.29
CA THR A 270 1.10 39.39 -28.41
C THR A 270 1.58 38.84 -27.05
N SER A 271 2.87 38.48 -27.04
CA SER A 271 3.85 38.78 -25.98
C SER A 271 3.56 38.34 -24.53
N ALA A 272 3.93 37.09 -24.21
CA ALA A 272 4.20 36.62 -22.85
C ALA A 272 5.62 36.01 -22.75
N ILE A 273 6.12 35.84 -21.52
CA ILE A 273 7.53 35.57 -21.18
C ILE A 273 8.02 34.22 -21.75
N LYS A 274 9.21 34.22 -22.37
CA LYS A 274 9.85 33.07 -23.01
C LYS A 274 10.48 32.09 -22.00
N ILE A 275 9.64 31.34 -21.29
CA ILE A 275 10.07 30.25 -20.40
C ILE A 275 10.53 29.01 -21.23
N THR A 276 11.39 28.18 -20.65
CA THR A 276 12.33 27.32 -21.40
C THR A 276 11.77 26.00 -21.93
N SER A 277 11.84 25.84 -23.26
CA SER A 277 12.21 24.60 -23.97
C SER A 277 11.52 23.28 -23.57
N SER A 278 10.17 23.19 -23.58
CA SER A 278 9.49 21.89 -23.81
C SER A 278 8.07 21.99 -24.39
N SER A 279 7.98 22.09 -25.74
CA SER A 279 6.93 21.50 -26.60
C SER A 279 5.41 21.63 -26.26
N GLY A 280 4.98 22.56 -25.41
CA GLY A 280 3.56 22.88 -25.18
C GLY A 280 3.15 24.25 -25.75
N ASN A 281 1.85 24.57 -25.73
CA ASN A 281 1.33 25.85 -26.23
C ASN A 281 1.25 26.91 -25.11
N PRO A 282 1.88 28.10 -25.25
CA PRO A 282 1.75 29.20 -24.30
C PRO A 282 0.30 29.56 -23.91
N ASP A 283 -0.65 29.55 -24.85
CA ASP A 283 -2.06 29.93 -24.58
C ASP A 283 -2.76 28.96 -23.60
N TYR A 284 -2.26 27.73 -23.53
CA TYR A 284 -2.81 26.65 -22.69
C TYR A 284 -2.07 26.50 -21.36
N ILE A 285 -1.08 27.35 -21.06
CA ILE A 285 -0.42 27.37 -19.75
C ILE A 285 -1.46 27.68 -18.67
N ARG A 286 -1.46 26.89 -17.60
CA ARG A 286 -2.24 27.11 -16.39
C ARG A 286 -1.32 26.99 -15.17
N GLN A 287 -1.26 28.04 -14.35
CA GLN A 287 -0.46 28.03 -13.14
C GLN A 287 -0.99 26.97 -12.18
N CYS A 288 -0.17 25.97 -11.89
CA CYS A 288 -0.53 24.83 -11.04
C CYS A 288 0.56 24.59 -10.00
N ASN A 289 0.16 24.43 -8.74
CA ASN A 289 1.07 24.01 -7.66
C ASN A 289 1.13 22.48 -7.53
N LEU A 290 2.20 21.94 -6.95
CA LEU A 290 2.39 20.51 -6.68
C LEU A 290 2.37 20.27 -5.17
N LEU A 291 1.57 19.31 -4.70
CA LEU A 291 1.55 18.87 -3.30
C LEU A 291 1.56 17.33 -3.21
N THR A 292 2.65 16.77 -2.71
CA THR A 292 2.81 15.31 -2.56
C THR A 292 3.24 14.96 -1.15
N GLY A 293 3.38 13.67 -0.84
CA GLY A 293 3.87 13.21 0.45
C GLY A 293 5.21 13.84 0.84
N GLU A 294 6.14 14.00 -0.10
CA GLU A 294 7.55 14.32 0.20
C GLU A 294 8.09 15.51 -0.59
N THR A 295 7.23 16.24 -1.31
CA THR A 295 7.60 17.41 -2.10
C THR A 295 6.40 18.33 -2.29
N GLN A 296 6.60 19.62 -2.03
CA GLN A 296 5.71 20.71 -2.39
C GLN A 296 6.43 21.65 -3.36
N LYS A 297 5.78 22.07 -4.46
CA LYS A 297 6.30 23.11 -5.37
C LYS A 297 5.23 24.18 -5.59
N THR A 298 5.55 25.41 -5.23
CA THR A 298 4.71 26.59 -5.48
C THR A 298 5.18 27.26 -6.76
N THR A 299 4.42 27.16 -7.85
CA THR A 299 4.65 27.92 -9.08
C THR A 299 4.12 29.35 -8.96
N SER A 300 3.03 29.53 -8.20
CA SER A 300 2.52 30.84 -7.79
C SER A 300 1.72 30.71 -6.48
N GLU A 301 1.81 31.70 -5.61
CA GLU A 301 0.96 31.80 -4.41
C GLU A 301 -0.52 31.97 -4.76
N THR A 302 -0.82 32.50 -5.95
CA THR A 302 -2.18 32.68 -6.48
C THR A 302 -2.64 31.58 -7.45
N ALA A 303 -1.84 30.51 -7.63
CA ALA A 303 -2.20 29.40 -8.51
C ALA A 303 -3.48 28.70 -8.02
N SER A 304 -4.54 28.78 -8.82
CA SER A 304 -5.86 28.21 -8.50
C SER A 304 -5.99 26.71 -8.85
N LEU A 305 -5.00 26.14 -9.56
CA LEU A 305 -4.90 24.71 -9.82
C LEU A 305 -3.90 24.03 -8.88
N LEU A 306 -4.26 22.85 -8.39
CA LEU A 306 -3.40 21.98 -7.61
C LEU A 306 -3.28 20.60 -8.25
N SER A 307 -2.06 20.08 -8.34
CA SER A 307 -1.81 18.67 -8.65
C SER A 307 -1.25 17.98 -7.40
N CYS A 308 -1.85 16.87 -7.00
CA CYS A 308 -1.49 16.19 -5.76
C CYS A 308 -1.55 14.66 -5.85
N THR A 309 -0.89 14.00 -4.90
CA THR A 309 -1.21 12.60 -4.55
C THR A 309 -2.53 12.57 -3.77
N VAL A 310 -3.39 11.58 -4.02
CA VAL A 310 -4.74 11.49 -3.42
C VAL A 310 -4.77 11.57 -1.88
N GLU A 311 -3.72 11.10 -1.19
CA GLU A 311 -3.54 11.28 0.27
C GLU A 311 -3.43 12.74 0.74
N MET A 312 -3.14 13.67 -0.18
CA MET A 312 -2.83 15.07 0.08
C MET A 312 -3.91 16.04 -0.46
N VAL A 313 -5.09 15.53 -0.81
CA VAL A 313 -6.24 16.38 -1.22
C VAL A 313 -6.62 17.32 -0.07
N PRO A 314 -6.55 18.65 -0.26
CA PRO A 314 -6.92 19.62 0.77
C PRO A 314 -8.44 19.78 0.88
N SER A 315 -8.90 20.26 2.04
CA SER A 315 -10.31 20.59 2.29
C SER A 315 -10.78 21.91 1.63
N THR A 316 -9.97 22.51 0.76
CA THR A 316 -10.31 23.75 0.05
C THR A 316 -11.40 23.52 -0.99
N ARG A 317 -12.20 24.55 -1.26
CA ARG A 317 -13.20 24.52 -2.32
C ARG A 317 -12.56 24.72 -3.68
N PHE A 318 -13.03 23.96 -4.66
CA PHE A 318 -12.60 24.01 -6.07
C PHE A 318 -13.84 24.13 -6.99
N SER A 319 -13.61 24.37 -8.28
CA SER A 319 -14.65 24.34 -9.32
C SER A 319 -14.70 22.96 -9.98
N VAL A 320 -13.54 22.39 -10.32
CA VAL A 320 -13.42 21.04 -10.91
C VAL A 320 -12.44 20.17 -10.11
N ALA A 321 -12.78 18.92 -9.87
CA ALA A 321 -11.87 17.92 -9.29
C ALA A 321 -11.69 16.72 -10.21
N VAL A 322 -10.49 16.12 -10.22
CA VAL A 322 -10.16 14.90 -10.96
C VAL A 322 -9.50 13.89 -10.03
N ILE A 323 -10.14 12.74 -9.82
CA ILE A 323 -9.59 11.61 -9.03
C ILE A 323 -9.25 10.47 -9.99
N ASP A 324 -7.97 10.09 -10.07
CA ASP A 324 -7.48 9.09 -11.05
C ASP A 324 -7.26 7.70 -10.45
N GLU A 325 -7.30 6.68 -11.32
CA GLU A 325 -7.30 5.24 -11.01
C GLU A 325 -8.28 4.86 -9.87
N ILE A 326 -9.54 5.33 -9.93
CA ILE A 326 -10.57 5.22 -8.86
C ILE A 326 -10.82 3.79 -8.36
N GLN A 327 -10.50 2.75 -9.14
CA GLN A 327 -10.52 1.35 -8.68
C GLN A 327 -9.63 1.08 -7.45
N MET A 328 -8.64 1.94 -7.17
CA MET A 328 -7.83 1.90 -5.96
C MET A 328 -8.64 2.08 -4.67
N ILE A 329 -9.91 2.52 -4.73
CA ILE A 329 -10.83 2.59 -3.58
C ILE A 329 -11.03 1.24 -2.87
N GLY A 330 -10.85 0.13 -3.58
CA GLY A 330 -10.87 -1.24 -3.03
C GLY A 330 -9.51 -1.74 -2.53
N ASP A 331 -8.41 -0.98 -2.64
CA ASP A 331 -7.10 -1.41 -2.15
C ASP A 331 -7.06 -1.38 -0.62
N LEU A 332 -6.82 -2.55 -0.02
CA LEU A 332 -6.85 -2.74 1.43
C LEU A 332 -5.75 -1.97 2.19
N THR A 333 -4.78 -1.32 1.53
CA THR A 333 -3.73 -0.52 2.20
C THR A 333 -3.97 0.99 2.02
N ARG A 334 -4.30 1.45 0.81
CA ARG A 334 -4.40 2.88 0.44
C ARG A 334 -5.79 3.34 0.03
N GLY A 335 -6.76 2.44 -0.18
CA GLY A 335 -8.09 2.78 -0.69
C GLY A 335 -8.87 3.77 0.17
N TYR A 336 -8.53 3.89 1.46
CA TYR A 336 -9.06 4.93 2.35
C TYR A 336 -8.83 6.36 1.81
N ALA A 337 -7.76 6.61 1.06
CA ALA A 337 -7.49 7.92 0.47
C ALA A 337 -8.50 8.26 -0.63
N TRP A 338 -8.86 7.29 -1.48
CA TRP A 338 -9.90 7.45 -2.50
C TRP A 338 -11.29 7.58 -1.88
N THR A 339 -11.62 6.76 -0.88
CA THR A 339 -12.92 6.86 -0.18
C THR A 339 -13.06 8.20 0.53
N ASN A 340 -11.98 8.69 1.18
CA ASN A 340 -11.95 10.04 1.73
C ASN A 340 -12.17 11.07 0.62
N ALA A 341 -11.37 11.07 -0.46
CA ALA A 341 -11.47 12.07 -1.53
C ALA A 341 -12.86 12.12 -2.17
N VAL A 342 -13.48 10.98 -2.51
CA VAL A 342 -14.86 10.93 -3.05
C VAL A 342 -15.87 11.57 -2.07
N LEU A 343 -15.76 11.26 -0.77
CA LEU A 343 -16.68 11.78 0.23
C LEU A 343 -16.37 13.23 0.67
N SER A 344 -15.13 13.68 0.56
CA SER A 344 -14.64 14.94 1.14
C SER A 344 -14.44 16.09 0.16
N ILE A 345 -14.32 15.83 -1.14
CA ILE A 345 -13.87 16.84 -2.09
C ILE A 345 -14.95 17.91 -2.33
N CYS A 346 -14.57 19.17 -2.08
CA CYS A 346 -15.45 20.33 -2.13
C CYS A 346 -15.47 20.95 -3.54
N ALA A 347 -15.91 20.19 -4.55
CA ALA A 347 -16.07 20.66 -5.93
C ALA A 347 -17.48 20.34 -6.46
N PRO A 348 -18.13 21.24 -7.23
CA PRO A 348 -19.43 20.98 -7.84
C PRO A 348 -19.34 19.99 -9.00
N GLU A 349 -18.21 19.89 -9.71
CA GLU A 349 -17.95 18.88 -10.74
C GLU A 349 -16.75 18.00 -10.33
N VAL A 350 -16.94 16.68 -10.34
CA VAL A 350 -15.94 15.70 -9.86
C VAL A 350 -15.78 14.57 -10.88
N HIS A 351 -14.69 14.61 -11.65
CA HIS A 351 -14.32 13.54 -12.56
C HIS A 351 -13.67 12.37 -11.81
N LEU A 352 -14.16 11.15 -12.06
CA LEU A 352 -13.55 9.91 -11.58
C LEU A 352 -13.01 9.12 -12.77
N CYS A 353 -11.71 8.84 -12.83
CA CYS A 353 -11.10 8.11 -13.94
C CYS A 353 -10.66 6.71 -13.49
N GLY A 354 -11.04 5.64 -14.20
CA GLY A 354 -10.62 4.29 -13.78
C GLY A 354 -11.23 3.11 -14.54
N GLU A 355 -11.30 1.95 -13.88
CA GLU A 355 -11.94 0.73 -14.39
C GLU A 355 -13.47 0.76 -14.21
N GLU A 356 -14.20 0.09 -15.11
CA GLU A 356 -15.65 -0.11 -14.99
C GLU A 356 -16.06 -0.95 -13.75
N THR A 357 -15.12 -1.72 -13.21
CA THR A 357 -15.27 -2.50 -11.96
C THR A 357 -15.65 -1.64 -10.75
N ALA A 358 -15.33 -0.34 -10.77
CA ALA A 358 -15.61 0.59 -9.69
C ALA A 358 -17.04 1.19 -9.73
N ILE A 359 -17.83 0.99 -10.78
CA ILE A 359 -19.16 1.62 -10.89
C ILE A 359 -20.07 1.29 -9.69
N PRO A 360 -20.28 0.01 -9.27
CA PRO A 360 -21.28 -0.29 -8.26
C PRO A 360 -20.91 0.22 -6.86
N VAL A 361 -19.62 0.22 -6.50
CA VAL A 361 -19.15 0.79 -5.24
C VAL A 361 -19.32 2.31 -5.22
N ILE A 362 -19.04 3.02 -6.33
CA ILE A 362 -19.29 4.46 -6.44
C ILE A 362 -20.80 4.77 -6.41
N GLN A 363 -21.63 4.01 -7.12
CA GLN A 363 -23.08 4.17 -7.08
C GLN A 363 -23.64 4.01 -5.66
N ASN A 364 -23.20 3.00 -4.91
CA ASN A 364 -23.62 2.81 -3.53
C ASN A 364 -23.08 3.91 -2.58
N LEU A 365 -21.87 4.43 -2.79
CA LEU A 365 -21.32 5.55 -2.02
C LEU A 365 -22.10 6.87 -2.22
N LEU A 366 -22.65 7.11 -3.40
CA LEU A 366 -23.32 8.38 -3.73
C LEU A 366 -24.83 8.40 -3.42
N LYS A 367 -25.45 7.23 -3.17
CA LYS A 367 -26.85 7.14 -2.70
C LYS A 367 -27.06 7.97 -1.42
N ASP A 368 -26.17 7.79 -0.45
CA ASP A 368 -26.29 8.39 0.89
C ASP A 368 -25.88 9.87 0.92
N THR A 369 -25.24 10.39 -0.15
CA THR A 369 -24.74 11.78 -0.19
C THR A 369 -25.61 12.75 -0.98
N ASN A 370 -26.66 12.26 -1.67
CA ASN A 370 -27.50 13.05 -2.57
C ASN A 370 -26.70 13.78 -3.69
N ASP A 371 -25.57 13.19 -4.08
CA ASP A 371 -24.81 13.59 -5.26
C ASP A 371 -25.38 12.94 -6.53
N THR A 372 -25.07 13.48 -7.71
CA THR A 372 -25.49 12.91 -9.01
C THR A 372 -24.33 12.25 -9.74
N LEU A 373 -24.59 11.28 -10.62
CA LEU A 373 -23.56 10.50 -11.32
C LEU A 373 -23.86 10.31 -12.81
N GLU A 374 -22.97 10.78 -13.68
CA GLU A 374 -22.88 10.44 -15.09
C GLU A 374 -21.80 9.35 -15.32
N ILE A 375 -21.96 8.48 -16.32
CA ILE A 375 -21.00 7.40 -16.63
C ILE A 375 -20.61 7.47 -18.12
N ARG A 376 -19.39 7.94 -18.38
CA ARG A 376 -18.80 8.05 -19.72
C ARG A 376 -17.91 6.84 -19.99
N ARG A 377 -18.29 6.00 -20.96
CA ARG A 377 -17.53 4.80 -21.35
C ARG A 377 -16.52 5.11 -22.45
N TYR A 378 -15.33 4.55 -22.31
CA TYR A 378 -14.21 4.73 -23.24
C TYR A 378 -13.68 3.37 -23.72
N GLU A 379 -13.62 3.19 -25.04
CA GLU A 379 -12.92 2.06 -25.65
C GLU A 379 -11.42 2.32 -25.76
N ARG A 380 -10.66 1.36 -26.31
CA ARG A 380 -9.21 1.45 -26.41
C ARG A 380 -8.79 2.17 -27.70
N LEU A 381 -7.89 3.16 -27.59
CA LEU A 381 -7.37 3.97 -28.71
C LEU A 381 -6.57 3.14 -29.75
N SER A 382 -6.23 1.90 -29.42
CA SER A 382 -5.53 0.95 -30.28
C SER A 382 -5.94 -0.48 -29.92
N PRO A 383 -5.98 -1.42 -30.88
CA PRO A 383 -6.15 -2.84 -30.57
C PRO A 383 -4.99 -3.37 -29.72
N LEU A 384 -5.29 -4.36 -28.88
CA LEU A 384 -4.30 -5.16 -28.16
C LEU A 384 -4.46 -6.62 -28.61
N THR A 385 -3.45 -7.15 -29.29
CA THR A 385 -3.45 -8.54 -29.79
C THR A 385 -2.57 -9.42 -28.92
N VAL A 386 -2.98 -10.68 -28.71
CA VAL A 386 -2.07 -11.71 -28.18
C VAL A 386 -1.31 -12.30 -29.37
N SER A 387 0.01 -12.34 -29.31
CA SER A 387 0.81 -12.97 -30.38
C SER A 387 0.54 -14.47 -30.44
N GLU A 388 0.50 -15.03 -31.65
CA GLU A 388 0.36 -16.48 -31.86
C GLU A 388 1.54 -17.26 -31.27
N ASP A 389 2.72 -16.65 -31.29
CA ASP A 389 3.99 -17.27 -30.93
C ASP A 389 4.63 -16.61 -29.69
N SER A 390 5.36 -17.42 -28.93
CA SER A 390 6.17 -16.97 -27.79
C SER A 390 7.60 -16.67 -28.23
N LEU A 391 8.43 -16.09 -27.36
CA LEU A 391 9.88 -15.97 -27.62
C LEU A 391 10.62 -17.33 -27.56
N LYS A 392 9.91 -18.45 -27.35
CA LYS A 392 10.43 -19.84 -27.34
C LYS A 392 11.56 -20.06 -26.31
N GLY A 393 11.55 -19.26 -25.25
CA GLY A 393 12.57 -19.24 -24.19
C GLY A 393 13.83 -18.45 -24.52
N ASP A 394 13.96 -17.88 -25.73
CA ASP A 394 15.15 -17.15 -26.14
C ASP A 394 14.95 -15.63 -26.18
N LEU A 395 15.69 -14.93 -25.32
CA LEU A 395 15.77 -13.47 -25.25
C LEU A 395 16.55 -12.83 -26.41
N GLY A 396 17.13 -13.63 -27.30
CA GLY A 396 17.60 -13.16 -28.61
C GLY A 396 16.46 -12.77 -29.57
N ASN A 397 15.22 -13.22 -29.31
CA ASN A 397 14.03 -12.88 -30.10
C ASN A 397 13.35 -11.56 -29.64
N VAL A 398 14.03 -10.79 -28.80
CA VAL A 398 13.61 -9.45 -28.35
C VAL A 398 13.82 -8.43 -29.48
N GLN A 399 12.92 -7.45 -29.58
CA GLN A 399 12.86 -6.45 -30.66
C GLN A 399 12.81 -5.02 -30.10
N LYS A 400 13.16 -4.01 -30.93
CA LYS A 400 13.09 -2.59 -30.51
C LYS A 400 11.65 -2.19 -30.15
N GLY A 401 11.49 -1.59 -28.97
CA GLY A 401 10.19 -1.27 -28.37
C GLY A 401 9.54 -2.42 -27.59
N ASP A 402 10.20 -3.57 -27.41
CA ASP A 402 9.78 -4.58 -26.45
C ASP A 402 9.89 -4.07 -25.01
N CYS A 403 8.95 -4.50 -24.17
CA CYS A 403 9.11 -4.48 -22.73
C CYS A 403 9.02 -5.89 -22.13
N VAL A 404 10.15 -6.36 -21.58
CA VAL A 404 10.24 -7.66 -20.89
C VAL A 404 9.87 -7.48 -19.42
N VAL A 405 8.78 -8.13 -19.00
CA VAL A 405 8.21 -8.01 -17.65
C VAL A 405 8.68 -9.16 -16.77
N ALA A 406 9.41 -8.83 -15.71
CA ALA A 406 10.05 -9.78 -14.80
C ALA A 406 9.78 -9.45 -13.32
N PHE A 407 9.47 -10.48 -12.53
CA PHE A 407 8.95 -10.31 -11.17
C PHE A 407 10.01 -10.34 -10.06
N THR A 408 11.30 -10.36 -10.40
CA THR A 408 12.41 -10.22 -9.45
C THR A 408 13.50 -9.28 -10.01
N ARG A 409 14.14 -8.47 -9.15
CA ARG A 409 15.28 -7.62 -9.55
C ARG A 409 16.47 -8.44 -10.06
N ARG A 410 16.64 -9.68 -9.56
CA ARG A 410 17.63 -10.65 -10.08
C ARG A 410 17.36 -10.99 -11.55
N ASP A 411 16.11 -11.27 -11.91
CA ASP A 411 15.75 -11.62 -13.28
C ASP A 411 15.79 -10.40 -14.21
N ILE A 412 15.42 -9.20 -13.75
CA ILE A 412 15.59 -7.95 -14.51
C ILE A 412 17.06 -7.76 -14.95
N PHE A 413 18.02 -7.82 -14.02
CA PHE A 413 19.44 -7.63 -14.35
C PHE A 413 20.04 -8.81 -15.14
N LYS A 414 19.56 -10.04 -14.90
CA LYS A 414 19.90 -11.22 -15.71
C LYS A 414 19.44 -11.05 -17.15
N PHE A 415 18.21 -10.58 -17.37
CA PHE A 415 17.66 -10.38 -18.70
C PHE A 415 18.35 -9.23 -19.43
N LYS A 416 18.66 -8.10 -18.75
CA LYS A 416 19.52 -7.01 -19.30
C LYS A 416 20.80 -7.57 -19.91
N LYS A 417 21.58 -8.31 -19.11
CA LYS A 417 22.87 -8.89 -19.53
C LYS A 417 22.75 -9.98 -20.61
N ILE A 418 21.61 -10.64 -20.76
CA ILE A 418 21.38 -11.62 -21.83
C ILE A 418 20.98 -10.92 -23.13
N ILE A 419 20.04 -9.98 -23.08
CA ILE A 419 19.54 -9.25 -24.25
C ILE A 419 20.66 -8.42 -24.86
N GLU A 420 21.37 -7.61 -24.07
CA GLU A 420 22.50 -6.80 -24.54
C GLU A 420 23.58 -7.67 -25.18
N LYS A 421 23.96 -8.78 -24.54
CA LYS A 421 24.96 -9.71 -25.09
C LYS A 421 24.50 -10.44 -26.37
N LYS A 422 23.20 -10.72 -26.53
CA LYS A 422 22.66 -11.44 -27.70
C LYS A 422 22.30 -10.53 -28.87
N THR A 423 21.90 -9.29 -28.62
CA THR A 423 21.26 -8.42 -29.62
C THR A 423 21.98 -7.09 -29.85
N GLY A 424 22.89 -6.68 -28.95
CA GLY A 424 23.52 -5.36 -28.97
C GLY A 424 22.63 -4.21 -28.48
N MET A 425 21.31 -4.41 -28.37
CA MET A 425 20.35 -3.39 -27.92
C MET A 425 20.52 -3.07 -26.43
N LYS A 426 20.67 -1.78 -26.07
CA LYS A 426 20.76 -1.37 -24.65
C LYS A 426 19.39 -1.46 -23.97
N CYS A 427 19.39 -1.94 -22.74
CA CYS A 427 18.17 -2.15 -21.96
C CYS A 427 18.02 -1.13 -20.82
N ALA A 428 16.93 -0.37 -20.83
CA ALA A 428 16.47 0.44 -19.70
C ALA A 428 15.83 -0.46 -18.63
N THR A 429 15.84 -0.06 -17.35
CA THR A 429 15.34 -0.88 -16.25
C THR A 429 14.42 -0.12 -15.28
N VAL A 430 13.27 -0.71 -14.95
CA VAL A 430 12.25 -0.10 -14.08
C VAL A 430 11.72 -1.13 -13.08
N TYR A 431 11.90 -0.89 -11.78
CA TYR A 431 11.42 -1.81 -10.73
C TYR A 431 10.99 -1.06 -9.46
N GLY A 432 10.05 -1.64 -8.69
CA GLY A 432 9.36 -0.93 -7.60
C GLY A 432 10.18 -0.48 -6.38
N LYS A 433 11.47 -0.84 -6.26
CA LYS A 433 12.38 -0.29 -5.23
C LYS A 433 13.13 0.96 -5.71
N LEU A 434 13.23 1.18 -7.02
CA LEU A 434 13.91 2.31 -7.65
C LEU A 434 13.10 3.62 -7.43
N PRO A 435 13.77 4.77 -7.17
CA PRO A 435 13.10 6.06 -7.00
C PRO A 435 12.13 6.40 -8.13
N PRO A 436 11.03 7.11 -7.84
CA PRO A 436 10.15 7.66 -8.88
C PRO A 436 10.95 8.40 -9.97
N GLU A 437 11.85 9.28 -9.58
CA GLU A 437 12.61 10.18 -10.43
C GLU A 437 13.58 9.42 -11.35
N THR A 438 14.34 8.46 -10.80
CA THR A 438 15.16 7.54 -11.60
C THR A 438 14.32 6.64 -12.51
N ARG A 439 13.09 6.26 -12.12
CA ARG A 439 12.15 5.53 -13.00
C ARG A 439 11.63 6.40 -14.15
N ALA A 440 11.37 7.68 -13.90
CA ALA A 440 11.02 8.63 -14.96
C ALA A 440 12.20 8.78 -15.94
N ARG A 441 13.43 8.95 -15.45
CA ARG A 441 14.62 9.06 -16.31
C ARG A 441 14.89 7.79 -17.13
N GLN A 442 14.66 6.60 -16.58
CA GLN A 442 14.74 5.33 -17.34
C GLN A 442 13.61 5.19 -18.37
N ALA A 443 12.42 5.76 -18.11
CA ALA A 443 11.33 5.81 -19.08
C ALA A 443 11.58 6.82 -20.20
N GLU A 444 12.14 8.00 -19.90
CA GLU A 444 12.58 9.00 -20.89
C GLU A 444 13.56 8.37 -21.88
N LEU A 445 14.62 7.71 -21.40
CA LEU A 445 15.60 7.04 -22.23
C LEU A 445 14.94 6.03 -23.19
N PHE A 446 14.06 5.15 -22.69
CA PHE A 446 13.33 4.20 -23.55
C PHE A 446 12.34 4.86 -24.52
N ASN A 447 11.78 6.02 -24.18
CA ASN A 447 10.84 6.76 -25.03
C ASN A 447 11.53 7.60 -26.10
N ASP A 448 12.80 7.90 -25.94
CA ASP A 448 13.63 8.71 -26.83
C ASP A 448 14.29 7.80 -27.90
N PRO A 449 13.96 7.94 -29.20
CA PRO A 449 14.54 7.13 -30.25
C PRO A 449 16.07 7.21 -30.37
N ASP A 450 16.64 8.37 -29.99
CA ASP A 450 18.03 8.74 -30.22
C ASP A 450 18.95 8.44 -29.02
N SER A 451 18.37 8.05 -27.87
CA SER A 451 19.10 7.68 -26.65
C SER A 451 19.95 6.39 -26.77
N GLY A 452 19.64 5.56 -27.77
CA GLY A 452 20.18 4.21 -27.93
C GLY A 452 19.64 3.16 -26.96
N TYR A 453 18.54 3.43 -26.23
CA TYR A 453 17.88 2.46 -25.32
C TYR A 453 16.66 1.79 -25.97
N ASP A 454 16.90 0.77 -26.78
CA ASP A 454 15.88 0.14 -27.62
C ASP A 454 14.86 -0.75 -26.88
N VAL A 455 15.18 -1.19 -25.66
CA VAL A 455 14.40 -2.21 -24.91
C VAL A 455 14.17 -1.77 -23.46
N LEU A 456 12.99 -2.07 -22.91
CA LEU A 456 12.67 -1.87 -21.49
C LEU A 456 12.57 -3.19 -20.74
N ILE A 457 13.12 -3.27 -19.53
CA ILE A 457 12.95 -4.43 -18.64
C ILE A 457 12.32 -3.96 -17.33
N GLY A 458 11.06 -4.36 -17.13
CA GLY A 458 10.20 -3.83 -16.08
C GLY A 458 9.78 -4.87 -15.04
N SER A 459 9.49 -4.45 -13.82
CA SER A 459 8.55 -5.17 -12.95
C SER A 459 7.12 -4.72 -13.23
N ASP A 460 6.15 -5.30 -12.52
CA ASP A 460 4.78 -4.80 -12.37
C ASP A 460 4.67 -3.28 -12.06
N ALA A 461 5.74 -2.63 -11.60
CA ALA A 461 5.84 -1.18 -11.45
C ALA A 461 5.64 -0.38 -12.76
N ILE A 462 5.70 -0.99 -13.95
CA ILE A 462 5.33 -0.34 -15.22
C ILE A 462 3.81 -0.20 -15.43
N GLY A 463 2.99 -0.92 -14.64
CA GLY A 463 1.54 -0.97 -14.80
C GLY A 463 0.84 0.38 -14.56
N MET A 464 1.47 1.27 -13.81
CA MET A 464 0.96 2.60 -13.43
C MET A 464 2.08 3.64 -13.35
N GLY A 465 1.73 4.92 -13.55
CA GLY A 465 2.63 6.04 -13.22
C GLY A 465 3.79 6.36 -14.16
N LEU A 466 3.91 5.71 -15.31
CA LEU A 466 4.91 6.06 -16.34
C LEU A 466 4.24 6.16 -17.72
N ASN A 467 4.62 7.17 -18.49
CA ASN A 467 4.38 7.18 -19.93
C ASN A 467 5.46 6.35 -20.63
N LEU A 468 5.06 5.36 -21.43
CA LEU A 468 5.96 4.36 -22.02
C LEU A 468 5.50 3.99 -23.44
N LYS A 469 6.36 4.19 -24.44
CA LYS A 469 6.14 3.86 -25.86
C LYS A 469 6.44 2.38 -26.16
N ILE A 470 5.72 1.48 -25.48
CA ILE A 470 5.94 0.02 -25.64
C ILE A 470 5.17 -0.49 -26.86
N ASN A 471 5.84 -1.21 -27.76
CA ASN A 471 5.22 -1.89 -28.91
C ASN A 471 4.62 -3.25 -28.48
N ARG A 472 5.40 -4.03 -27.74
CA ARG A 472 5.06 -5.40 -27.34
C ARG A 472 5.43 -5.68 -25.88
N ILE A 473 4.50 -6.23 -25.11
CA ILE A 473 4.75 -6.69 -23.74
C ILE A 473 5.13 -8.18 -23.78
N VAL A 474 6.23 -8.55 -23.12
CA VAL A 474 6.70 -9.94 -23.00
C VAL A 474 6.71 -10.36 -21.53
N PHE A 475 5.76 -11.19 -21.11
CA PHE A 475 5.72 -11.75 -19.75
C PHE A 475 6.78 -12.85 -19.57
N SER A 476 7.73 -12.70 -18.65
CA SER A 476 8.74 -13.73 -18.38
C SER A 476 8.18 -14.97 -17.68
N ASP A 477 7.16 -14.77 -16.85
CA ASP A 477 6.40 -15.77 -16.08
C ASP A 477 4.96 -15.23 -15.91
N ILE A 478 4.05 -16.05 -15.39
CA ILE A 478 2.66 -15.67 -15.05
C ILE A 478 2.39 -15.74 -13.53
N ALA A 479 3.42 -16.01 -12.74
CA ALA A 479 3.42 -15.96 -11.29
C ALA A 479 4.46 -14.96 -10.74
N LYS A 480 4.22 -14.45 -9.53
CA LYS A 480 5.16 -13.62 -8.77
C LYS A 480 5.27 -14.08 -7.32
N TYR A 481 6.42 -13.84 -6.70
CA TYR A 481 6.56 -13.94 -5.25
C TYR A 481 5.95 -12.67 -4.62
N ASP A 482 5.11 -12.83 -3.60
CA ASP A 482 4.42 -11.72 -2.92
C ASP A 482 5.08 -11.30 -1.58
N GLY A 483 6.15 -11.98 -1.19
CA GLY A 483 6.80 -11.85 0.12
C GLY A 483 6.61 -13.07 1.02
N ARG A 484 5.54 -13.84 0.80
CA ARG A 484 5.19 -15.06 1.56
C ARG A 484 5.12 -16.31 0.67
N THR A 485 4.56 -16.19 -0.53
CA THR A 485 4.31 -17.31 -1.45
C THR A 485 4.55 -16.94 -2.92
N LEU A 486 4.73 -17.96 -3.77
CA LEU A 486 4.66 -17.81 -5.22
C LEU A 486 3.19 -17.96 -5.63
N ARG A 487 2.57 -16.87 -6.12
CA ARG A 487 1.17 -16.84 -6.56
C ARG A 487 1.04 -16.43 -8.02
N ALA A 488 -0.03 -16.86 -8.69
CA ALA A 488 -0.39 -16.32 -10.00
C ALA A 488 -0.64 -14.81 -9.94
N LEU A 489 -0.41 -14.11 -11.06
CA LEU A 489 -0.84 -12.72 -11.24
C LEU A 489 -2.39 -12.64 -11.25
N THR A 490 -2.96 -11.55 -10.75
CA THR A 490 -4.42 -11.33 -10.85
C THR A 490 -4.81 -10.87 -12.26
N VAL A 491 -6.08 -11.03 -12.63
CA VAL A 491 -6.60 -10.58 -13.92
C VAL A 491 -6.36 -9.08 -14.14
N SER A 492 -6.57 -8.24 -13.10
CA SER A 492 -6.28 -6.79 -13.19
C SER A 492 -4.78 -6.52 -13.36
N GLN A 493 -3.90 -7.19 -12.59
CA GLN A 493 -2.43 -7.07 -12.79
C GLN A 493 -2.01 -7.39 -14.23
N VAL A 494 -2.53 -8.48 -14.81
CA VAL A 494 -2.22 -8.88 -16.19
C VAL A 494 -2.75 -7.87 -17.21
N LYS A 495 -4.00 -7.40 -17.07
CA LYS A 495 -4.59 -6.39 -17.97
C LYS A 495 -3.90 -5.03 -17.87
N GLN A 496 -3.59 -4.57 -16.65
CA GLN A 496 -2.93 -3.28 -16.41
C GLN A 496 -1.52 -3.23 -17.01
N ILE A 497 -0.77 -4.33 -16.93
CA ILE A 497 0.55 -4.48 -17.55
C ILE A 497 0.43 -4.63 -19.07
N ALA A 498 -0.37 -5.58 -19.58
CA ALA A 498 -0.49 -5.87 -21.01
C ALA A 498 -1.01 -4.65 -21.81
N GLY A 499 -1.98 -3.93 -21.26
CA GLY A 499 -2.55 -2.73 -21.88
C GLY A 499 -1.62 -1.51 -21.95
N ARG A 500 -0.36 -1.63 -21.51
CA ARG A 500 0.71 -0.64 -21.76
C ARG A 500 1.27 -0.71 -23.20
N ALA A 501 1.11 -1.84 -23.89
CA ALA A 501 1.55 -2.00 -25.29
C ALA A 501 0.70 -1.18 -26.28
N GLY A 502 1.30 -0.66 -27.35
CA GLY A 502 0.62 0.13 -28.38
C GLY A 502 -0.02 1.41 -27.85
N ARG A 503 0.61 2.11 -26.89
CA ARG A 503 0.16 3.44 -26.46
C ARG A 503 0.11 4.38 -27.66
N PHE A 504 -1.00 5.12 -27.82
CA PHE A 504 -1.20 5.97 -28.99
C PHE A 504 -0.15 7.08 -29.06
N SER A 505 0.54 7.19 -30.20
CA SER A 505 1.38 8.33 -30.53
C SER A 505 1.11 8.78 -31.96
N ALA A 506 0.98 10.08 -32.21
CA ALA A 506 0.62 10.61 -33.53
C ALA A 506 1.68 10.31 -34.62
N SER A 507 2.88 9.85 -34.24
CA SER A 507 4.00 9.54 -35.14
C SER A 507 4.15 8.05 -35.52
N SER A 508 3.31 7.14 -35.01
CA SER A 508 3.44 5.70 -35.26
C SER A 508 2.44 5.17 -36.29
N GLN A 509 2.91 4.76 -37.47
CA GLN A 509 2.05 4.21 -38.54
C GLN A 509 1.41 2.85 -38.18
N ASN A 510 2.05 2.03 -37.34
CA ASN A 510 1.49 0.77 -36.83
C ASN A 510 0.90 0.95 -35.42
N ASN A 511 -0.31 1.50 -35.33
CA ASN A 511 -1.02 1.76 -34.07
C ASN A 511 -1.65 0.49 -33.42
N SER A 512 -0.92 -0.62 -33.35
CA SER A 512 -1.38 -1.88 -32.73
C SER A 512 -0.43 -2.35 -31.64
N GLY A 513 -0.94 -2.56 -30.42
CA GLY A 513 -0.16 -3.15 -29.33
C GLY A 513 -0.22 -4.68 -29.37
N SER A 514 0.87 -5.36 -29.01
CA SER A 514 0.89 -6.82 -28.87
C SER A 514 1.36 -7.30 -27.49
N VAL A 515 0.99 -8.51 -27.11
CA VAL A 515 1.39 -9.13 -25.85
C VAL A 515 1.68 -10.63 -26.03
N THR A 516 2.79 -11.10 -25.47
CA THR A 516 3.24 -12.49 -25.54
C THR A 516 3.97 -12.91 -24.27
N THR A 517 4.52 -14.13 -24.24
CA THR A 517 5.29 -14.70 -23.14
C THR A 517 6.71 -15.07 -23.59
N LEU A 518 7.64 -15.12 -22.64
CA LEU A 518 8.98 -15.67 -22.88
C LEU A 518 8.91 -17.17 -23.18
N HIS A 519 8.09 -17.90 -22.42
CA HIS A 519 7.96 -19.36 -22.47
C HIS A 519 6.59 -19.77 -23.04
N PRO A 520 6.51 -20.77 -23.96
CA PRO A 520 5.28 -21.12 -24.67
C PRO A 520 4.19 -21.68 -23.75
N GLU A 521 4.54 -22.39 -22.67
CA GLU A 521 3.58 -22.96 -21.72
C GLU A 521 2.71 -21.91 -20.99
N HIS A 522 3.10 -20.63 -21.03
CA HIS A 522 2.37 -19.54 -20.41
C HIS A 522 1.37 -18.86 -21.34
N LEU A 523 1.55 -18.94 -22.66
CA LEU A 523 0.77 -18.18 -23.66
C LEU A 523 -0.74 -18.52 -23.64
N PRO A 524 -1.18 -19.79 -23.53
CA PRO A 524 -2.61 -20.13 -23.40
C PRO A 524 -3.21 -19.71 -22.05
N SER A 525 -2.39 -19.45 -21.03
CA SER A 525 -2.84 -18.92 -19.74
C SER A 525 -2.99 -17.40 -19.79
N LEU A 526 -2.06 -16.71 -20.44
CA LEU A 526 -2.12 -15.28 -20.71
C LEU A 526 -3.37 -14.92 -21.52
N ALA A 527 -3.60 -15.61 -22.65
CA ALA A 527 -4.78 -15.39 -23.51
C ALA A 527 -6.10 -15.57 -22.73
N ARG A 528 -6.27 -16.69 -22.03
CA ARG A 528 -7.44 -16.94 -21.18
C ARG A 528 -7.58 -15.91 -20.04
N THR A 529 -6.50 -15.34 -19.54
CA THR A 529 -6.55 -14.32 -18.48
C THR A 529 -7.00 -12.97 -19.02
N LEU A 530 -6.53 -12.56 -20.20
CA LEU A 530 -6.92 -11.31 -20.84
C LEU A 530 -8.39 -11.30 -21.28
N ALA A 531 -8.90 -12.45 -21.75
CA ALA A 531 -10.29 -12.61 -22.18
C ALA A 531 -11.32 -12.57 -21.02
N ARG A 532 -10.91 -12.75 -19.76
CA ARG A 532 -11.84 -12.75 -18.61
C ARG A 532 -12.36 -11.35 -18.31
N THR A 533 -13.66 -11.24 -18.01
CA THR A 533 -14.23 -10.09 -17.30
C THR A 533 -13.65 -10.00 -15.89
N LEU A 534 -13.61 -8.78 -15.35
CA LEU A 534 -13.31 -8.54 -13.94
C LEU A 534 -14.62 -8.44 -13.15
N PRO A 535 -14.71 -9.01 -11.92
CA PRO A 535 -15.85 -8.76 -11.06
C PRO A 535 -15.85 -7.29 -10.60
N PRO A 536 -17.03 -6.72 -10.24
CA PRO A 536 -17.09 -5.44 -9.55
C PRO A 536 -16.30 -5.41 -8.25
N ILE A 537 -15.89 -4.21 -7.83
CA ILE A 537 -15.26 -3.97 -6.54
C ILE A 537 -16.34 -4.06 -5.45
N PRO A 538 -16.22 -4.99 -4.47
CA PRO A 538 -17.30 -5.27 -3.53
C PRO A 538 -17.34 -4.35 -2.31
N TYR A 539 -16.34 -3.49 -2.09
CA TYR A 539 -16.28 -2.56 -0.97
C TYR A 539 -15.37 -1.35 -1.23
N ALA A 540 -15.63 -0.27 -0.51
CA ALA A 540 -14.72 0.86 -0.32
C ALA A 540 -13.91 0.68 0.98
N VAL A 541 -12.65 1.12 0.99
CA VAL A 541 -11.78 0.99 2.18
C VAL A 541 -11.83 2.27 3.03
N LEU A 542 -11.80 2.13 4.35
CA LEU A 542 -11.81 3.22 5.34
C LEU A 542 -10.60 3.13 6.28
N SER A 543 -10.22 4.27 6.85
CA SER A 543 -9.24 4.33 7.95
C SER A 543 -9.89 4.90 9.22
N PRO A 544 -9.44 4.47 10.42
CA PRO A 544 -9.54 5.28 11.62
C PRO A 544 -8.95 6.67 11.36
N ASN A 545 -9.48 7.70 12.04
CA ASN A 545 -8.91 9.04 12.01
C ASN A 545 -8.32 9.39 13.39
N GLY A 546 -7.56 10.49 13.48
CA GLY A 546 -6.89 10.86 14.74
C GLY A 546 -7.86 11.01 15.92
N TYR A 547 -9.07 11.53 15.67
CA TYR A 547 -10.11 11.67 16.68
C TYR A 547 -10.67 10.31 17.16
N SER A 548 -10.97 9.38 16.25
CA SER A 548 -11.50 8.06 16.63
C SER A 548 -10.43 7.20 17.31
N LEU A 549 -9.17 7.32 16.90
CA LEU A 549 -8.02 6.68 17.56
C LEU A 549 -7.78 7.23 18.97
N ASP A 550 -7.88 8.55 19.18
CA ASP A 550 -7.80 9.18 20.52
C ASP A 550 -9.01 8.82 21.41
N ALA A 551 -10.23 8.82 20.85
CA ALA A 551 -11.42 8.40 21.58
C ALA A 551 -11.32 6.91 22.01
N ALA A 552 -10.77 6.04 21.14
CA ALA A 552 -10.51 4.65 21.47
C ALA A 552 -9.37 4.47 22.49
N SER A 553 -8.29 5.26 22.41
CA SER A 553 -7.18 5.16 23.39
C SER A 553 -7.62 5.58 24.80
N ARG A 554 -8.54 6.55 24.90
CA ARG A 554 -9.20 6.95 26.16
C ARG A 554 -10.25 5.96 26.67
N ALA A 555 -10.71 5.03 25.83
CA ALA A 555 -11.68 3.99 26.18
C ALA A 555 -11.02 2.64 26.50
N LEU A 556 -9.78 2.43 26.05
CA LEU A 556 -8.96 1.25 26.31
C LEU A 556 -8.14 1.39 27.63
N PRO A 557 -7.55 0.31 28.15
CA PRO A 557 -6.66 0.38 29.32
C PRO A 557 -5.48 1.35 29.10
N PRO A 558 -4.97 2.04 30.14
CA PRO A 558 -3.86 3.00 30.00
C PRO A 558 -2.54 2.43 29.44
N SER A 559 -2.38 1.10 29.39
CA SER A 559 -1.28 0.40 28.74
C SER A 559 -1.51 0.13 27.24
N ALA A 560 -2.56 0.70 26.63
CA ALA A 560 -2.90 0.50 25.23
C ALA A 560 -1.88 1.14 24.28
N GLY A 561 -1.26 0.30 23.46
CA GLY A 561 -0.51 0.73 22.28
C GLY A 561 -1.42 1.26 21.16
N LEU A 562 -0.82 1.95 20.20
CA LEU A 562 -1.47 2.30 18.93
C LEU A 562 -1.96 1.05 18.18
N GLU A 563 -1.26 -0.08 18.28
CA GLU A 563 -1.72 -1.37 17.71
C GLU A 563 -3.11 -1.77 18.25
N LEU A 564 -3.31 -1.68 19.57
CA LEU A 564 -4.56 -2.08 20.19
C LEU A 564 -5.71 -1.12 19.84
N CYS A 565 -5.41 0.17 19.68
CA CYS A 565 -6.37 1.17 19.24
C CYS A 565 -6.87 0.88 17.81
N TRP A 566 -5.99 0.40 16.93
CA TRP A 566 -6.35 0.02 15.55
C TRP A 566 -7.06 -1.34 15.49
N GLU A 567 -6.63 -2.32 16.30
CA GLU A 567 -7.32 -3.61 16.43
C GLU A 567 -8.75 -3.44 16.96
N ALA A 568 -8.95 -2.53 17.93
CA ALA A 568 -10.28 -2.16 18.41
C ALA A 568 -11.17 -1.64 17.27
N HIS A 569 -10.67 -0.74 16.40
CA HIS A 569 -11.43 -0.30 15.23
C HIS A 569 -11.83 -1.47 14.33
N GLN A 570 -10.88 -2.34 13.97
CA GLN A 570 -11.15 -3.47 13.08
C GLN A 570 -12.15 -4.48 13.65
N TYR A 571 -12.05 -4.81 14.94
CA TYR A 571 -12.84 -5.88 15.58
C TYR A 571 -14.14 -5.41 16.24
N ILE A 572 -14.29 -4.12 16.57
CA ILE A 572 -15.46 -3.62 17.30
C ILE A 572 -16.35 -2.78 16.40
N GLY A 573 -15.77 -1.87 15.60
CA GLY A 573 -16.50 -0.85 14.87
C GLY A 573 -17.56 -1.42 13.91
N ILE A 574 -18.80 -0.94 14.06
CA ILE A 574 -19.79 -1.04 12.98
C ILE A 574 -19.32 -0.14 11.84
N LEU A 575 -19.40 -0.65 10.61
CA LEU A 575 -19.25 0.15 9.40
C LEU A 575 -20.60 0.21 8.68
N GLY A 576 -20.94 1.37 8.11
CA GLY A 576 -22.25 1.65 7.51
C GLY A 576 -22.76 0.62 6.51
N SER A 577 -24.07 0.36 6.54
CA SER A 577 -24.76 -0.59 5.65
C SER A 577 -25.40 0.12 4.44
N ALA A 578 -24.59 0.83 3.66
CA ALA A 578 -25.00 1.62 2.49
C ALA A 578 -25.37 0.79 1.24
N SER A 579 -25.81 -0.47 1.41
CA SER A 579 -26.47 -1.24 0.36
C SER A 579 -27.30 -2.40 0.93
N GLU A 580 -28.40 -2.73 0.25
CA GLU A 580 -29.26 -3.89 0.55
C GLU A 580 -28.58 -5.24 0.22
N GLU A 581 -27.46 -5.20 -0.53
CA GLU A 581 -26.73 -6.37 -1.02
C GLU A 581 -25.48 -6.72 -0.19
N GLY A 582 -24.95 -5.78 0.60
CA GLY A 582 -23.66 -5.95 1.27
C GLY A 582 -23.25 -4.83 2.23
N GLY A 583 -22.37 -5.16 3.18
CA GLY A 583 -21.60 -4.16 3.92
C GLY A 583 -20.59 -3.46 3.00
N LEU A 584 -20.89 -2.20 2.63
CA LEU A 584 -20.15 -1.44 1.61
C LEU A 584 -18.69 -1.16 1.97
N TYR A 585 -18.31 -1.24 3.25
CA TYR A 585 -17.03 -0.75 3.74
C TYR A 585 -16.16 -1.82 4.42
N ARG A 586 -14.84 -1.65 4.32
CA ARG A 586 -13.84 -2.40 5.10
C ARG A 586 -12.78 -1.47 5.68
N TYR A 587 -12.21 -1.83 6.82
CA TYR A 587 -11.03 -1.14 7.35
C TYR A 587 -9.77 -1.46 6.55
N SER A 588 -8.87 -0.50 6.44
CA SER A 588 -7.53 -0.70 5.92
C SER A 588 -6.71 -1.66 6.79
N HIS A 589 -5.88 -2.46 6.13
CA HIS A 589 -4.80 -3.21 6.74
C HIS A 589 -3.72 -2.27 7.25
N ILE A 590 -3.23 -2.60 8.44
CA ILE A 590 -2.04 -2.00 9.01
C ILE A 590 -0.82 -2.52 8.23
N GLY A 591 0.18 -1.68 7.98
CA GLY A 591 1.44 -2.15 7.40
C GLY A 591 2.19 -3.08 8.36
N TYR A 592 2.98 -4.00 7.81
CA TYR A 592 3.73 -5.01 8.57
C TYR A 592 5.25 -4.85 8.40
N ALA A 593 5.96 -5.07 9.50
CA ALA A 593 7.41 -5.20 9.58
C ALA A 593 7.87 -6.67 9.47
N PRO A 594 9.17 -6.92 9.23
CA PRO A 594 9.78 -8.25 9.29
C PRO A 594 9.45 -9.00 10.60
N GLY A 595 9.31 -10.32 10.50
CA GLY A 595 8.78 -11.15 11.60
C GLY A 595 7.25 -11.12 11.73
N GLY A 596 6.54 -10.26 10.99
CA GLY A 596 5.07 -10.26 10.93
C GLY A 596 4.38 -9.37 11.97
N LYS A 597 5.12 -8.57 12.73
CA LYS A 597 4.56 -7.53 13.61
C LYS A 597 3.91 -6.41 12.79
N THR A 598 2.88 -5.77 13.30
CA THR A 598 2.35 -4.53 12.69
C THR A 598 3.31 -3.37 12.95
N ILE A 599 3.28 -2.34 12.09
CA ILE A 599 4.09 -1.12 12.28
C ILE A 599 3.80 -0.43 13.62
N PRO A 600 2.52 -0.20 14.04
CA PRO A 600 2.18 0.23 15.38
C PRO A 600 2.79 -0.62 16.49
N SER A 601 2.78 -1.96 16.37
CA SER A 601 3.42 -2.87 17.35
C SER A 601 4.90 -2.55 17.53
N VAL A 602 5.62 -2.36 16.41
CA VAL A 602 7.06 -2.04 16.43
C VAL A 602 7.32 -0.63 17.00
N ILE A 603 6.45 0.34 16.70
CA ILE A 603 6.53 1.69 17.27
C ILE A 603 6.25 1.66 18.78
N ASP A 604 5.20 0.96 19.21
CA ASP A 604 4.87 0.79 20.63
C ASP A 604 6.00 0.06 21.38
N GLU A 605 6.60 -0.98 20.79
CA GLU A 605 7.80 -1.63 21.34
C GLU A 605 9.00 -0.66 21.44
N MET A 606 9.27 0.16 20.42
CA MET A 606 10.37 1.12 20.41
C MET A 606 10.16 2.28 21.41
N CYS A 607 8.92 2.73 21.61
CA CYS A 607 8.59 3.90 22.44
C CYS A 607 8.26 3.55 23.90
N LEU A 608 7.78 2.33 24.18
CA LEU A 608 7.29 1.93 25.52
C LEU A 608 8.21 0.92 26.22
N SER A 609 9.32 0.51 25.60
CA SER A 609 10.28 -0.42 26.24
C SER A 609 10.91 0.18 27.52
N PRO A 610 11.11 -0.62 28.58
CA PRO A 610 11.82 -0.16 29.77
C PRO A 610 13.23 0.33 29.44
N GLY A 611 13.51 1.61 29.73
CA GLY A 611 14.77 2.27 29.38
C GLY A 611 14.73 3.09 28.09
N ALA A 612 13.62 3.10 27.34
CA ALA A 612 13.37 4.12 26.33
C ALA A 612 13.33 5.50 27.01
N SER A 613 14.24 6.39 26.62
CA SER A 613 14.44 7.70 27.26
C SER A 613 13.47 8.79 26.76
N SER A 614 12.36 8.40 26.14
CA SER A 614 11.47 9.30 25.40
C SER A 614 9.98 8.91 25.56
N GLN A 615 9.20 9.78 26.22
CA GLN A 615 7.75 9.64 26.30
C GLN A 615 7.08 10.24 25.05
N ILE A 616 7.14 9.51 23.93
CA ILE A 616 6.56 9.95 22.66
C ILE A 616 5.03 9.93 22.72
N MET A 617 4.40 11.07 22.40
CA MET A 617 2.94 11.23 22.50
C MET A 617 2.20 10.30 21.54
N PHE A 618 0.91 10.04 21.80
CA PHE A 618 0.08 9.20 20.94
C PHE A 618 -0.06 9.77 19.52
N SER A 619 -0.15 11.10 19.39
CA SER A 619 -0.11 11.83 18.12
C SER A 619 1.17 11.55 17.32
N ASP A 620 2.30 11.50 17.99
CA ASP A 620 3.62 11.38 17.37
C ASP A 620 3.91 9.93 16.98
N ARG A 621 3.48 8.96 17.81
CA ARG A 621 3.43 7.53 17.44
C ARG A 621 2.54 7.30 16.21
N LEU A 622 1.40 7.98 16.12
CA LEU A 622 0.53 7.93 14.94
C LEU A 622 1.19 8.57 13.70
N LEU A 623 1.86 9.71 13.84
CA LEU A 623 2.63 10.35 12.77
C LEU A 623 3.72 9.40 12.23
N LEU A 624 4.48 8.76 13.12
CA LEU A 624 5.52 7.78 12.79
C LEU A 624 4.95 6.51 12.14
N ALA A 625 3.73 6.11 12.48
CA ALA A 625 3.05 4.96 11.89
C ALA A 625 2.49 5.24 10.48
N LEU A 626 2.17 6.50 10.18
CA LEU A 626 1.71 6.97 8.88
C LEU A 626 2.86 7.38 7.95
N ALA A 627 4.04 7.69 8.49
CA ALA A 627 5.23 8.05 7.71
C ALA A 627 5.69 6.88 6.80
N PRO A 628 6.17 7.17 5.57
CA PRO A 628 6.53 6.15 4.57
C PRO A 628 7.88 5.44 4.84
N LEU A 629 8.24 5.30 6.11
CA LEU A 629 9.52 4.74 6.58
C LEU A 629 9.75 3.32 6.01
N PRO A 630 10.99 2.95 5.65
CA PRO A 630 11.30 1.67 4.99
C PRO A 630 11.30 0.45 5.93
N TRP A 631 10.27 0.28 6.76
CA TRP A 631 10.06 -0.80 7.75
C TRP A 631 10.31 -2.23 7.26
N LYS A 632 10.20 -2.48 5.94
CA LYS A 632 10.42 -3.81 5.34
C LYS A 632 11.90 -4.16 5.10
N ASP A 633 12.80 -3.19 5.17
CA ASP A 633 14.25 -3.41 5.06
C ASP A 633 14.88 -3.47 6.45
N ASN A 634 15.39 -4.65 6.85
CA ASN A 634 16.00 -4.82 8.17
C ASN A 634 17.20 -3.88 8.43
N ARG A 635 17.85 -3.38 7.36
CA ARG A 635 18.95 -2.41 7.47
C ARG A 635 18.46 -1.01 7.83
N ALA A 636 17.18 -0.69 7.63
CA ALA A 636 16.58 0.57 8.01
C ALA A 636 16.34 0.70 9.53
N HIS A 637 16.03 -0.40 10.22
CA HIS A 637 15.63 -0.37 11.64
C HIS A 637 16.58 0.40 12.58
N PRO A 638 17.92 0.35 12.45
CA PRO A 638 18.83 1.15 13.27
C PRO A 638 18.63 2.66 13.06
N TYR A 639 18.46 3.11 11.82
CA TYR A 639 18.19 4.51 11.48
C TYR A 639 16.81 4.93 12.02
N ILE A 640 15.78 4.09 11.83
CA ILE A 640 14.44 4.35 12.34
C ILE A 640 14.43 4.46 13.88
N ALA A 641 15.16 3.58 14.57
CA ALA A 641 15.31 3.63 16.02
C ALA A 641 16.04 4.91 16.48
N HIS A 642 17.11 5.32 15.78
CA HIS A 642 17.83 6.57 16.09
C HIS A 642 16.95 7.81 15.85
N LEU A 643 16.18 7.83 14.75
CA LEU A 643 15.20 8.88 14.44
C LEU A 643 14.14 8.99 15.54
N ILE A 644 13.54 7.87 15.95
CA ILE A 644 12.53 7.82 17.01
C ILE A 644 13.12 8.25 18.35
N GLN A 645 14.35 7.80 18.68
CA GLN A 645 15.05 8.21 19.89
C GLN A 645 15.29 9.72 19.92
N ALA A 646 15.91 10.29 18.88
CA ALA A 646 16.24 11.71 18.80
C ALA A 646 14.98 12.60 18.82
N PHE A 647 13.96 12.24 18.03
CA PHE A 647 12.68 12.93 18.01
C PHE A 647 12.02 12.93 19.38
N GLY A 648 12.00 11.78 20.05
CA GLY A 648 11.36 11.64 21.35
C GLY A 648 12.15 12.19 22.55
N SER A 649 13.47 12.33 22.47
CA SER A 649 14.30 12.81 23.59
C SER A 649 14.69 14.29 23.49
N ALA A 650 14.76 14.84 22.28
CA ALA A 650 15.21 16.21 22.03
C ALA A 650 14.21 17.06 21.21
N TYR A 651 13.14 16.45 20.67
CA TYR A 651 12.26 17.05 19.66
C TYR A 651 13.04 17.62 18.46
N TYR A 652 14.15 16.96 18.12
CA TYR A 652 15.10 17.39 17.10
C TYR A 652 15.85 16.18 16.53
N VAL A 653 15.84 16.03 15.21
CA VAL A 653 16.45 14.92 14.47
C VAL A 653 17.44 15.50 13.46
N PRO A 654 18.72 15.68 13.83
CA PRO A 654 19.73 16.16 12.91
C PRO A 654 20.06 15.07 11.88
N LEU A 655 20.04 15.45 10.59
CA LEU A 655 20.09 14.53 9.46
C LEU A 655 21.43 13.78 9.36
N MET A 656 22.55 14.48 9.45
CA MET A 656 23.87 13.86 9.30
C MET A 656 24.24 12.88 10.43
N PRO A 657 23.97 13.14 11.71
CA PRO A 657 24.05 12.12 12.77
C PRO A 657 23.16 10.91 12.50
N LEU A 658 21.92 11.11 12.04
CA LEU A 658 21.01 10.02 11.66
C LEU A 658 21.61 9.15 10.55
N ILE A 659 22.12 9.75 9.46
CA ILE A 659 22.78 9.02 8.35
C ILE A 659 24.04 8.27 8.85
N ARG A 660 24.75 8.81 9.83
CA ARG A 660 25.96 8.21 10.43
C ARG A 660 25.68 7.10 11.47
N THR A 661 24.42 6.69 11.68
CA THR A 661 24.04 5.62 12.63
C THR A 661 24.73 4.26 12.37
N LYS A 662 25.23 4.02 11.15
CA LYS A 662 26.02 2.82 10.78
C LYS A 662 27.47 3.17 10.42
N GLY A 663 28.00 4.25 10.98
CA GLY A 663 29.13 4.94 10.39
C GLY A 663 28.76 5.47 9.00
N ASN A 664 29.76 5.64 8.14
CA ASN A 664 29.56 6.24 6.82
C ASN A 664 29.10 5.24 5.72
N GLU A 665 28.34 4.18 6.01
CA GLU A 665 27.93 3.19 4.99
C GLU A 665 27.23 3.85 3.79
N LEU A 666 26.23 4.70 4.06
CA LEU A 666 25.41 5.32 3.02
C LEU A 666 26.16 6.43 2.26
N LEU A 667 27.04 7.16 2.96
CA LEU A 667 27.89 8.21 2.37
C LEU A 667 29.01 7.59 1.52
N GLY A 668 29.66 6.53 2.01
CA GLY A 668 30.64 5.76 1.24
C GLY A 668 30.04 5.10 0.01
N ALA A 669 28.77 4.66 0.06
CA ALA A 669 28.05 4.17 -1.11
C ALA A 669 27.70 5.28 -2.14
N LEU A 670 27.70 6.55 -1.73
CA LEU A 670 27.53 7.72 -2.60
C LEU A 670 28.87 8.18 -3.21
N GLU A 671 29.97 7.99 -2.49
CA GLU A 671 31.34 8.37 -2.90
C GLU A 671 32.06 7.27 -3.73
N ALA A 672 31.64 6.01 -3.63
CA ALA A 672 32.28 4.88 -4.30
C ALA A 672 32.09 4.86 -5.83
N LYS A 673 32.97 4.12 -6.53
CA LYS A 673 32.86 3.90 -7.99
C LYS A 673 31.50 3.25 -8.32
N PRO A 674 30.71 3.79 -9.26
CA PRO A 674 29.38 3.26 -9.59
C PRO A 674 29.39 1.77 -9.95
N GLY A 675 28.48 1.01 -9.33
CA GLY A 675 28.39 -0.44 -9.51
C GLY A 675 27.10 -1.04 -8.95
N PRO A 676 26.67 -2.23 -9.44
CA PRO A 676 25.40 -2.86 -9.08
C PRO A 676 25.28 -3.22 -7.58
N GLU A 677 26.39 -3.41 -6.88
CA GLU A 677 26.48 -3.68 -5.45
C GLU A 677 26.07 -2.48 -4.58
N LEU A 678 26.28 -1.24 -5.05
CA LEU A 678 25.93 -0.02 -4.31
C LEU A 678 24.42 0.25 -4.30
N LEU A 679 23.71 -0.25 -5.32
CA LEU A 679 22.28 0.00 -5.53
C LEU A 679 21.44 -0.27 -4.28
N ASP A 680 21.72 -1.33 -3.52
CA ASP A 680 20.87 -1.65 -2.36
C ASP A 680 21.00 -0.66 -1.21
N SER A 681 22.18 -0.08 -0.97
CA SER A 681 22.38 0.94 0.07
C SER A 681 22.01 2.34 -0.44
N LEU A 682 22.21 2.66 -1.72
CA LEU A 682 21.68 3.89 -2.34
C LEU A 682 20.14 3.92 -2.37
N GLU A 683 19.48 2.81 -2.73
CA GLU A 683 18.01 2.65 -2.68
C GLU A 683 17.46 2.69 -1.23
N LEU A 684 18.29 2.47 -0.21
CA LEU A 684 17.92 2.65 1.20
C LEU A 684 18.12 4.11 1.62
N PHE A 685 19.25 4.72 1.25
CA PHE A 685 19.58 6.12 1.55
C PHE A 685 18.50 7.05 0.98
N HIS A 686 18.12 6.88 -0.29
CA HIS A 686 17.03 7.62 -0.93
C HIS A 686 15.72 7.56 -0.14
N LYS A 687 15.36 6.37 0.38
CA LYS A 687 14.13 6.18 1.16
C LYS A 687 14.19 6.80 2.54
N LEU A 688 15.35 6.83 3.17
CA LEU A 688 15.55 7.51 4.45
C LEU A 688 15.45 9.03 4.27
N LEU A 689 16.09 9.60 3.24
CA LEU A 689 15.99 11.01 2.87
C LEU A 689 14.54 11.40 2.52
N THR A 690 13.90 10.62 1.65
CA THR A 690 12.47 10.78 1.28
C THR A 690 11.55 10.74 2.51
N SER A 691 11.84 9.87 3.49
CA SER A 691 11.08 9.80 4.75
C SER A 691 11.35 10.99 5.68
N TYR A 692 12.59 11.49 5.71
CA TYR A 692 12.97 12.69 6.45
C TYR A 692 12.24 13.92 5.88
N SER A 693 12.24 14.09 4.55
CA SER A 693 11.48 15.14 3.86
C SER A 693 9.98 15.04 4.14
N TRP A 694 9.40 13.83 4.17
CA TRP A 694 8.01 13.63 4.58
C TRP A 694 7.76 14.14 6.01
N LEU A 695 8.66 13.84 6.96
CA LEU A 695 8.53 14.28 8.34
C LEU A 695 8.74 15.80 8.51
N ALA A 696 9.67 16.40 7.76
CA ALA A 696 9.91 17.85 7.73
C ALA A 696 8.65 18.65 7.37
N TYR A 697 7.87 18.21 6.37
CA TYR A 697 6.60 18.86 6.01
C TYR A 697 5.49 18.75 7.08
N ARG A 698 5.65 17.94 8.14
CA ARG A 698 4.69 17.86 9.27
C ARG A 698 5.26 18.40 10.58
N GLN A 699 6.57 18.34 10.77
CA GLN A 699 7.27 18.71 11.99
C GLN A 699 8.58 19.49 11.67
N PRO A 700 8.49 20.66 11.02
CA PRO A 700 9.66 21.38 10.49
C PRO A 700 10.65 21.85 11.57
N ILE A 701 10.19 22.00 12.82
CA ILE A 701 11.05 22.34 13.97
C ILE A 701 11.92 21.13 14.38
N ALA A 702 11.38 19.91 14.27
CA ALA A 702 12.08 18.69 14.67
C ALA A 702 12.90 18.06 13.54
N PHE A 703 12.58 18.38 12.28
CA PHE A 703 13.22 17.86 11.08
C PHE A 703 13.63 19.04 10.18
N SER A 704 14.50 19.91 10.72
CA SER A 704 14.92 21.18 10.12
C SER A 704 15.68 21.02 8.81
N ASP A 705 16.44 19.93 8.67
CA ASP A 705 17.54 19.79 7.70
C ASP A 705 17.03 19.39 6.30
N SER A 706 15.86 19.91 5.94
CA SER A 706 15.11 19.61 4.71
C SER A 706 15.86 19.99 3.43
N GLU A 707 16.66 21.06 3.47
CA GLU A 707 17.49 21.52 2.36
C GLU A 707 18.69 20.59 2.11
N GLU A 708 19.38 20.15 3.18
CA GLU A 708 20.43 19.11 3.12
C GLU A 708 19.84 17.76 2.68
N ALA A 709 18.63 17.41 3.14
CA ALA A 709 17.93 16.20 2.70
C ALA A 709 17.60 16.23 1.20
N PHE A 710 17.22 17.38 0.66
CA PHE A 710 16.97 17.57 -0.77
C PHE A 710 18.27 17.42 -1.58
N GLU A 711 19.33 18.16 -1.21
CA GLU A 711 20.64 18.07 -1.87
C GLU A 711 21.20 16.63 -1.90
N LEU A 712 21.11 15.91 -0.77
CA LEU A 712 21.55 14.53 -0.68
C LEU A 712 20.68 13.59 -1.53
N THR A 713 19.39 13.90 -1.71
CA THR A 713 18.48 13.12 -2.56
C THR A 713 18.90 13.20 -4.02
N GLU A 714 19.15 14.40 -4.55
CA GLU A 714 19.61 14.58 -5.94
C GLU A 714 20.96 13.89 -6.18
N LYS A 715 21.90 14.00 -5.23
CA LYS A 715 23.21 13.32 -5.29
C LYS A 715 23.05 11.79 -5.33
N VAL A 716 22.16 11.22 -4.52
CA VAL A 716 21.85 9.78 -4.51
C VAL A 716 21.14 9.32 -5.78
N GLU A 717 20.22 10.10 -6.35
CA GLU A 717 19.56 9.77 -7.62
C GLU A 717 20.54 9.81 -8.81
N GLY A 718 21.48 10.75 -8.80
CA GLY A 718 22.60 10.79 -9.74
C GLY A 718 23.51 9.56 -9.63
N ALA A 719 23.83 9.12 -8.41
CA ALA A 719 24.63 7.92 -8.17
C ALA A 719 23.89 6.63 -8.59
N LEU A 720 22.60 6.51 -8.28
CA LEU A 720 21.75 5.41 -8.76
C LEU A 720 21.73 5.33 -10.28
N THR A 721 21.55 6.47 -10.95
CA THR A 721 21.55 6.55 -12.43
C THR A 721 22.88 6.05 -13.00
N LYS A 722 24.02 6.49 -12.45
CA LYS A 722 25.35 5.99 -12.85
C LYS A 722 25.52 4.48 -12.63
N CYS A 723 25.01 3.94 -11.52
CA CYS A 723 25.05 2.51 -11.22
C CYS A 723 24.16 1.68 -12.17
N LEU A 724 23.06 2.24 -12.68
CA LEU A 724 22.25 1.59 -13.73
C LEU A 724 22.96 1.60 -15.09
N SER A 725 23.58 2.72 -15.48
CA SER A 725 24.36 2.82 -16.73
C SER A 725 25.51 1.81 -16.76
N ALA A 726 26.33 1.77 -15.70
CA ALA A 726 27.51 0.89 -15.56
C ALA A 726 27.19 -0.63 -15.55
N MET A 727 25.91 -1.04 -15.56
CA MET A 727 25.50 -2.43 -15.80
C MET A 727 25.35 -2.78 -17.29
N THR A 728 25.45 -1.81 -18.19
CA THR A 728 25.21 -1.96 -19.64
C THR A 728 26.44 -2.54 -20.32
N VAL A 729 26.27 -3.59 -21.12
CA VAL A 729 27.38 -4.18 -21.87
C VAL A 729 27.80 -3.25 -23.01
N GLY A 730 29.00 -2.65 -22.91
CA GLY A 730 29.58 -1.78 -23.94
C GLY A 730 30.25 -0.50 -23.44
N GLU A 731 30.11 -0.16 -22.16
CA GLU A 731 30.96 0.85 -21.52
C GLU A 731 32.23 0.15 -20.98
N ASP A 732 33.37 0.38 -21.64
CA ASP A 732 34.62 -0.31 -21.30
C ASP A 732 35.13 0.09 -19.92
N HIS A 733 35.17 -0.89 -19.02
CA HIS A 733 35.83 -0.82 -17.73
C HIS A 733 36.78 -2.00 -17.60
N GLU A 734 38.08 -1.69 -17.56
CA GLU A 734 39.13 -2.66 -17.35
C GLU A 734 38.84 -3.51 -16.12
N LYS A 735 38.96 -4.84 -16.27
CA LYS A 735 38.85 -5.76 -15.15
C LYS A 735 40.07 -5.57 -14.24
N PRO A 736 39.90 -5.33 -12.93
CA PRO A 736 41.01 -5.46 -11.99
C PRO A 736 41.61 -6.87 -12.09
N SER A 737 42.92 -6.95 -12.24
CA SER A 737 43.64 -8.22 -12.28
C SER A 737 43.71 -8.83 -10.87
N GLY A 738 43.27 -10.08 -10.74
CA GLY A 738 43.54 -10.91 -9.57
C GLY A 738 42.65 -10.70 -8.34
N GLN A 739 41.39 -11.16 -8.41
CA GLN A 739 40.69 -11.70 -7.24
C GLN A 739 39.65 -12.74 -7.68
N GLU A 740 39.64 -13.91 -7.03
CA GLU A 740 38.64 -14.95 -7.31
C GLU A 740 37.28 -14.55 -6.73
N GLY A 741 36.29 -14.34 -7.61
CA GLY A 741 34.92 -14.07 -7.17
C GLY A 741 34.29 -15.27 -6.46
N PRO A 742 33.40 -15.06 -5.47
CA PRO A 742 32.80 -16.14 -4.69
C PRO A 742 32.04 -17.12 -5.60
N ASN A 743 32.24 -18.42 -5.41
CA ASN A 743 31.80 -19.43 -6.36
C ASN A 743 30.26 -19.57 -6.45
N ILE A 744 29.69 -18.95 -7.49
CA ILE A 744 28.25 -18.82 -7.76
C ILE A 744 27.57 -20.17 -8.05
N GLU A 745 28.29 -21.21 -8.49
CA GLU A 745 27.69 -22.51 -8.83
C GLU A 745 27.05 -23.19 -7.61
N TYR A 746 27.70 -23.11 -6.44
CA TYR A 746 27.26 -23.81 -5.23
C TYR A 746 25.86 -23.34 -4.77
N TYR A 747 25.60 -22.03 -4.86
CA TYR A 747 24.29 -21.44 -4.54
C TYR A 747 23.24 -21.69 -5.62
N ASN A 748 23.61 -21.63 -6.90
CA ASN A 748 22.68 -21.91 -8.00
C ASN A 748 22.11 -23.34 -7.94
N ARG A 749 22.95 -24.34 -7.65
CA ARG A 749 22.52 -25.76 -7.63
C ARG A 749 21.44 -26.04 -6.59
N ARG A 750 21.53 -25.42 -5.40
CA ARG A 750 20.59 -25.63 -4.28
C ARG A 750 19.22 -25.00 -4.53
N GLU A 751 19.16 -23.80 -5.11
CA GLU A 751 17.88 -23.15 -5.46
C GLU A 751 17.26 -23.72 -6.75
N GLN A 752 18.05 -24.13 -7.75
CA GLN A 752 17.52 -24.82 -8.93
C GLN A 752 16.80 -26.13 -8.56
N LEU A 753 17.36 -26.93 -7.64
CA LEU A 753 16.69 -28.13 -7.13
C LEU A 753 15.39 -27.79 -6.38
N ARG A 754 15.35 -26.67 -5.65
CA ARG A 754 14.18 -26.17 -4.92
C ARG A 754 13.06 -25.71 -5.86
N LEU A 755 13.41 -24.92 -6.87
CA LEU A 755 12.50 -24.45 -7.92
C LEU A 755 11.99 -25.59 -8.80
N LYS A 756 12.83 -26.60 -9.10
CA LYS A 756 12.40 -27.82 -9.80
C LYS A 756 11.36 -28.59 -8.97
N ALA A 757 11.64 -28.86 -7.69
CA ALA A 757 10.69 -29.53 -6.80
C ALA A 757 9.37 -28.73 -6.59
N ALA A 758 9.43 -27.39 -6.62
CA ALA A 758 8.23 -26.55 -6.60
C ALA A 758 7.42 -26.63 -7.89
N ARG A 759 8.08 -26.60 -9.06
CA ARG A 759 7.45 -26.76 -10.39
C ARG A 759 6.87 -28.17 -10.57
N GLU A 760 7.50 -29.20 -10.00
CA GLU A 760 6.99 -30.57 -9.98
C GLU A 760 5.71 -30.69 -9.13
N LYS A 761 5.69 -30.12 -7.91
CA LYS A 761 4.47 -30.03 -7.09
C LYS A 761 3.32 -29.26 -7.77
N LEU A 762 3.63 -28.22 -8.55
CA LEU A 762 2.63 -27.51 -9.35
C LEU A 762 2.06 -28.38 -10.48
N LYS A 763 2.88 -29.23 -11.12
CA LYS A 763 2.38 -30.21 -12.11
C LYS A 763 1.49 -31.29 -11.51
N GLU A 764 1.70 -31.68 -10.24
CA GLU A 764 0.79 -32.60 -9.53
C GLU A 764 -0.61 -32.00 -9.28
N HIS A 765 -0.69 -30.69 -8.98
CA HIS A 765 -1.97 -29.99 -8.74
C HIS A 765 -2.63 -29.50 -10.04
N GLY A 766 -1.88 -29.38 -11.14
CA GLY A 766 -2.35 -28.96 -12.46
C GLY A 766 -3.17 -30.00 -13.24
N ARG A 767 -3.65 -31.07 -12.59
CA ARG A 767 -4.57 -32.08 -13.17
C ARG A 767 -6.03 -31.94 -12.73
N THR A 768 -6.35 -30.94 -11.91
CA THR A 768 -7.73 -30.65 -11.45
C THR A 768 -7.99 -29.14 -11.39
N TYR A 769 -7.94 -28.46 -12.54
CA TYR A 769 -8.40 -27.08 -12.78
C TYR A 769 -8.69 -26.83 -14.26
#